data_AF-F9G6J3-F1
#
_entry.id   AF-F9G6J3-F1
#
_cell.length_a   1.000
_cell.length_b   1.000
_cell.length_c   1.000
_cell.angle_alpha   90.00
_cell.angle_beta   90.00
_cell.angle_gamma   90.00
#
_symmetry.space_group_name_H-M   'P 1'
#
loop_
_entity.id
_entity.type
_entity.pdbx_description
1 polymer ?
#
loop_
_entity_poly.entity_id
_entity_poly.type
_entity_poly.pdbx_seq_one_letter_code
_entity_poly.pdbx_strand_id
1 'polypeptide(L)'
;MAPSSEILASAQPDPDFLQILKSSSPPPLPTNVDIPTLRATSNKHKNEARDALGGPPPNLTERDIEIPVRDGSSILAYVYSPSDVVPGDELPIFLFFHGGGFCLGTRHDDMESNRILALKAGIIIVCLDYRLAPECPFPQAIHDGVDALQWIAQNPTQLHPSASPSAGLIIGGTSAGANIANGVVYLNRDLGSSAKVTGQFLGVGPLLPPPFVPEKYKDDYVSHEQNKHVTIPPEELARAFVAAYKPDPNSPIAVPAVHPSGHSGIPPTYFQVCGLDGLRDESIIYERILQHDNIPTRLDLYPGLPHHFWEFFPQLTKQVEKRTNDTVEGIKCCNSEFGFSYGNFRRKDNLRKGRHSEYPLFPTDLLISTGIHLNLVESPFLANRRKARDSGDVEARPSSEPSGPHYQSYSQPFAGRLGANQAYVVEGGTSEDDHLLHHAPDATPHMSFWELMDMRPIKNLDLWKAALIEGIGTLLFVYITIWVNISPDIAPAAPTQRFGSFDNAAFLGPLIGGMTNLIFITLFITSFGAISGAHFNPLITFATFCARLCSLPRLILYVAAQIGGGALAGLLVRASWGGRDFKVGGCWLFTDIVPPKEIFVVELVSATLLLFLAFGVGLDPRQAKIIGPALGPFMVGLSVGTMSFASAFARYGYGGAGLNPARCMGAFVGSRFPSWHWIHWVADGIACIIHGVCYYFIPPWTEVRQ
;
A
#
# COMPACT_ATOMS: atom_id res chain seq x y z
N MET A 1 18.98 4.94 -27.08
CA MET A 1 19.20 3.80 -26.14
C MET A 1 17.92 2.98 -26.14
N ALA A 2 17.97 1.65 -26.11
CA ALA A 2 16.74 0.85 -26.05
C ALA A 2 15.90 1.18 -24.80
N PRO A 3 14.56 1.11 -24.86
CA PRO A 3 13.70 1.37 -23.71
C PRO A 3 14.13 0.50 -22.54
N SER A 4 14.14 1.07 -21.32
CA SER A 4 14.48 0.29 -20.13
C SER A 4 13.56 -0.94 -20.03
N SER A 5 14.12 -2.10 -19.69
CA SER A 5 13.35 -3.35 -19.58
C SER A 5 12.16 -3.23 -18.63
N GLU A 6 12.23 -2.29 -17.69
CA GLU A 6 11.19 -1.96 -16.74
C GLU A 6 9.97 -1.33 -17.42
N ILE A 7 10.19 -0.30 -18.25
CA ILE A 7 9.10 0.35 -19.01
C ILE A 7 8.40 -0.68 -19.89
N LEU A 8 9.15 -1.53 -20.59
CA LEU A 8 8.57 -2.59 -21.42
C LEU A 8 7.75 -3.60 -20.61
N ALA A 9 8.23 -3.98 -19.43
CA ALA A 9 7.53 -4.91 -18.53
C ALA A 9 6.27 -4.30 -17.91
N SER A 10 6.16 -2.97 -17.84
CA SER A 10 4.95 -2.30 -17.33
C SER A 10 3.69 -2.56 -18.18
N ALA A 11 3.87 -2.97 -19.45
CA ALA A 11 2.78 -3.39 -20.33
C ALA A 11 2.41 -4.88 -20.17
N GLN A 12 2.94 -5.60 -19.18
CA GLN A 12 2.46 -6.94 -18.87
C GLN A 12 1.16 -6.84 -18.09
N PRO A 13 0.03 -7.40 -18.57
CA PRO A 13 -1.25 -7.23 -17.90
C PRO A 13 -1.27 -7.70 -16.46
N ASP A 14 -1.92 -6.92 -15.61
CA ASP A 14 -2.13 -7.25 -14.21
C ASP A 14 -3.00 -8.53 -14.11
N PRO A 15 -2.66 -9.49 -13.23
CA PRO A 15 -3.41 -10.74 -13.12
C PRO A 15 -4.89 -10.55 -12.77
N ASP A 16 -5.23 -9.58 -11.91
CA ASP A 16 -6.62 -9.30 -11.53
C ASP A 16 -7.36 -8.68 -12.71
N PHE A 17 -6.68 -7.80 -13.48
CA PHE A 17 -7.22 -7.25 -14.72
C PHE A 17 -7.49 -8.35 -15.76
N LEU A 18 -6.57 -9.30 -15.93
CA LEU A 18 -6.77 -10.46 -16.81
C LEU A 18 -7.93 -11.34 -16.36
N GLN A 19 -8.14 -11.51 -15.05
CA GLN A 19 -9.27 -12.27 -14.53
C GLN A 19 -10.59 -11.60 -14.86
N ILE A 20 -10.66 -10.28 -14.74
CA ILE A 20 -11.83 -9.48 -15.12
C ILE A 20 -12.15 -9.63 -16.60
N LEU A 21 -11.14 -9.54 -17.47
CA LEU A 21 -11.35 -9.71 -18.91
C LEU A 21 -11.87 -11.11 -19.28
N LYS A 22 -11.59 -12.13 -18.45
CA LYS A 22 -12.17 -13.49 -18.62
C LYS A 22 -13.62 -13.57 -18.15
N SER A 23 -14.01 -12.82 -17.12
CA SER A 23 -15.35 -12.86 -16.52
C SER A 23 -16.33 -11.87 -17.14
N SER A 24 -15.84 -10.81 -17.76
CA SER A 24 -16.63 -9.72 -18.34
C SER A 24 -15.95 -9.20 -19.59
N SER A 25 -16.65 -9.26 -20.72
CA SER A 25 -16.21 -8.58 -21.94
C SER A 25 -16.55 -7.09 -21.79
N PRO A 26 -15.58 -6.17 -21.85
CA PRO A 26 -15.92 -4.76 -21.96
C PRO A 26 -16.78 -4.56 -23.22
N PRO A 27 -17.83 -3.73 -23.18
CA PRO A 27 -18.62 -3.45 -24.36
C PRO A 27 -17.68 -2.89 -25.44
N PRO A 28 -17.76 -3.38 -26.69
CA PRO A 28 -16.89 -2.90 -27.75
C PRO A 28 -17.09 -1.40 -27.90
N LEU A 29 -16.02 -0.62 -27.78
CA LEU A 29 -16.07 0.79 -28.11
C LEU A 29 -16.46 0.91 -29.58
N PRO A 30 -17.47 1.72 -29.93
CA PRO A 30 -18.00 1.72 -31.28
C PRO A 30 -16.95 2.15 -32.30
N THR A 31 -16.76 1.37 -33.36
CA THR A 31 -16.01 1.78 -34.57
C THR A 31 -16.94 2.57 -35.49
N ASN A 32 -16.46 3.64 -36.12
CA ASN A 32 -17.24 4.51 -37.03
C ASN A 32 -18.47 5.24 -36.43
N VAL A 33 -18.40 5.76 -35.19
CA VAL A 33 -19.52 6.51 -34.60
C VAL A 33 -19.31 8.02 -34.67
N ASP A 34 -20.36 8.70 -35.13
CA ASP A 34 -20.55 10.14 -35.05
C ASP A 34 -20.42 10.64 -33.59
N ILE A 35 -19.55 11.63 -33.34
CA ILE A 35 -19.22 12.11 -31.98
C ILE A 35 -20.47 12.51 -31.18
N PRO A 36 -21.43 13.28 -31.71
CA PRO A 36 -22.70 13.55 -31.04
C PRO A 36 -23.44 12.28 -30.57
N THR A 37 -23.50 11.25 -31.41
CA THR A 37 -24.12 9.96 -31.06
C THR A 37 -23.36 9.28 -29.91
N LEU A 38 -22.03 9.22 -29.99
CA LEU A 38 -21.19 8.67 -28.93
C LEU A 38 -21.37 9.45 -27.62
N ARG A 39 -21.43 10.78 -27.68
CA ARG A 39 -21.68 11.67 -26.54
C ARG A 39 -23.03 11.38 -25.90
N ALA A 40 -24.09 11.25 -26.69
CA ALA A 40 -25.44 10.93 -26.18
C ALA A 40 -25.47 9.56 -25.47
N THR A 41 -24.87 8.54 -26.06
CA THR A 41 -24.78 7.20 -25.45
C THR A 41 -23.94 7.22 -24.17
N SER A 42 -22.78 7.88 -24.19
CA SER A 42 -21.92 8.04 -23.02
C SER A 42 -22.66 8.75 -21.88
N ASN A 43 -23.29 9.89 -22.16
CA ASN A 43 -24.02 10.67 -21.16
C ASN A 43 -25.19 9.88 -20.56
N LYS A 44 -25.88 9.06 -21.35
CA LYS A 44 -26.93 8.18 -20.83
C LYS A 44 -26.37 7.22 -19.78
N HIS A 45 -25.32 6.47 -20.11
CA HIS A 45 -24.71 5.52 -19.17
C HIS A 45 -24.14 6.21 -17.92
N LYS A 46 -23.50 7.38 -18.09
CA LYS A 46 -22.94 8.14 -16.97
C LYS A 46 -24.03 8.72 -16.06
N ASN A 47 -25.15 9.17 -16.62
CA ASN A 47 -26.31 9.60 -15.83
C ASN A 47 -26.90 8.44 -15.03
N GLU A 48 -27.06 7.26 -15.64
CA GLU A 48 -27.54 6.06 -14.93
C GLU A 48 -26.59 5.65 -13.79
N ALA A 49 -25.28 5.67 -14.03
CA ALA A 49 -24.27 5.38 -13.02
C ALA A 49 -24.28 6.42 -11.88
N ARG A 50 -24.40 7.70 -12.20
CA ARG A 50 -24.54 8.79 -11.22
C ARG A 50 -25.79 8.62 -10.37
N ASP A 51 -26.93 8.35 -10.99
CA ASP A 51 -28.20 8.19 -10.28
C ASP A 51 -28.13 6.99 -9.31
N ALA A 52 -27.37 5.94 -9.67
CA ALA A 52 -27.10 4.80 -8.81
C ALA A 52 -26.17 5.12 -7.61
N LEU A 53 -25.27 6.12 -7.72
CA LEU A 53 -24.43 6.58 -6.60
C LEU A 53 -25.23 7.32 -5.52
N GLY A 54 -26.40 7.88 -5.87
CA GLY A 54 -27.24 8.63 -4.94
C GLY A 54 -26.63 9.97 -4.48
N GLY A 55 -27.23 10.52 -3.41
CA GLY A 55 -26.82 11.80 -2.85
C GLY A 55 -25.41 11.80 -2.23
N PRO A 56 -24.85 12.98 -1.93
CA PRO A 56 -23.55 13.10 -1.29
C PRO A 56 -23.53 12.43 0.10
N PRO A 57 -22.36 11.96 0.57
CA PRO A 57 -22.20 11.52 1.96
C PRO A 57 -22.45 12.68 2.94
N PRO A 58 -22.82 12.42 4.22
CA PRO A 58 -23.27 13.45 5.17
C PRO A 58 -22.27 14.59 5.42
N ASN A 59 -20.97 14.30 5.32
CA ASN A 59 -19.88 15.23 5.56
C ASN A 59 -19.36 15.93 4.29
N LEU A 60 -20.13 15.88 3.20
CA LEU A 60 -19.80 16.54 1.93
C LEU A 60 -21.00 17.35 1.43
N THR A 61 -20.73 18.54 0.93
CA THR A 61 -21.67 19.34 0.16
C THR A 61 -21.31 19.31 -1.32
N GLU A 62 -22.34 19.32 -2.17
CA GLU A 62 -22.24 19.28 -3.61
C GLU A 62 -23.21 20.25 -4.25
N ARG A 63 -22.77 21.02 -5.24
CA ARG A 63 -23.65 21.94 -5.97
C ARG A 63 -23.08 22.39 -7.31
N ASP A 64 -23.98 22.79 -8.19
CA ASP A 64 -23.66 23.52 -9.41
C ASP A 64 -23.31 24.98 -9.12
N ILE A 65 -22.39 25.52 -9.92
CA ILE A 65 -22.11 26.95 -10.05
C ILE A 65 -22.01 27.33 -11.52
N GLU A 66 -22.23 28.61 -11.80
CA GLU A 66 -21.97 29.22 -13.11
C GLU A 66 -20.73 30.11 -13.00
N ILE A 67 -19.83 29.98 -13.96
CA ILE A 67 -18.59 30.74 -14.05
C ILE A 67 -18.65 31.57 -15.34
N PRO A 68 -18.57 32.91 -15.27
CA PRO A 68 -18.54 33.75 -16.45
C PRO A 68 -17.20 33.58 -17.20
N VAL A 69 -17.27 33.59 -18.53
CA VAL A 69 -16.10 33.45 -19.43
C VAL A 69 -15.97 34.62 -20.39
N ARG A 70 -14.82 34.73 -21.07
CA ARG A 70 -14.38 35.93 -21.81
C ARG A 70 -15.29 36.39 -22.95
N ASP A 71 -16.15 35.53 -23.47
CA ASP A 71 -17.08 35.86 -24.56
C ASP A 71 -18.45 36.36 -24.07
N GLY A 72 -18.60 36.54 -22.75
CA GLY A 72 -19.82 37.02 -22.12
C GLY A 72 -20.84 35.91 -21.81
N SER A 73 -20.55 34.66 -22.12
CA SER A 73 -21.33 33.50 -21.67
C SER A 73 -20.86 33.02 -20.28
N SER A 74 -21.52 31.98 -19.77
CA SER A 74 -21.11 31.26 -18.56
C SER A 74 -20.97 29.77 -18.86
N ILE A 75 -20.04 29.11 -18.17
CA ILE A 75 -19.89 27.65 -18.14
C ILE A 75 -20.29 27.11 -16.76
N LEU A 76 -20.78 25.88 -16.73
CA LEU A 76 -21.15 25.22 -15.48
C LEU A 76 -19.92 24.59 -14.84
N ALA A 77 -19.92 24.50 -13.51
CA ALA A 77 -18.98 23.68 -12.77
C ALA A 77 -19.68 23.02 -11.59
N TYR A 78 -19.18 21.87 -11.17
CA TYR A 78 -19.69 21.14 -10.01
C TYR A 78 -18.69 21.23 -8.87
N VAL A 79 -19.13 21.71 -7.72
CA VAL A 79 -18.30 21.93 -6.54
C VAL A 79 -18.53 20.83 -5.53
N TYR A 80 -17.45 20.16 -5.11
CA TYR A 80 -17.41 19.23 -3.99
C TYR A 80 -16.68 19.91 -2.83
N SER A 81 -17.27 19.97 -1.64
CA SER A 81 -16.67 20.63 -0.48
C SER A 81 -16.94 19.85 0.82
N PRO A 82 -15.92 19.61 1.67
CA PRO A 82 -16.15 19.08 3.01
C PRO A 82 -17.14 19.94 3.80
N SER A 83 -18.07 19.32 4.53
CA SER A 83 -19.05 20.02 5.37
C SER A 83 -18.54 20.32 6.77
N ASP A 84 -17.69 19.45 7.31
CA ASP A 84 -17.19 19.49 8.69
C ASP A 84 -15.92 20.35 8.81
N VAL A 85 -16.00 21.62 8.39
CA VAL A 85 -14.87 22.55 8.40
C VAL A 85 -14.88 23.37 9.69
N VAL A 86 -13.76 23.43 10.40
CA VAL A 86 -13.65 24.24 11.62
C VAL A 86 -13.68 25.73 11.21
N PRO A 87 -14.49 26.58 11.88
CA PRO A 87 -14.51 28.00 11.58
C PRO A 87 -13.10 28.61 11.70
N GLY A 88 -12.61 29.19 10.60
CA GLY A 88 -11.27 29.77 10.51
C GLY A 88 -10.24 28.91 9.76
N ASP A 89 -10.55 27.65 9.45
CA ASP A 89 -9.72 26.84 8.56
C ASP A 89 -9.80 27.38 7.13
N GLU A 90 -8.65 27.37 6.45
CA GLU A 90 -8.52 27.66 5.03
C GLU A 90 -8.33 26.35 4.26
N LEU A 91 -9.19 26.10 3.28
CA LEU A 91 -9.16 24.91 2.44
C LEU A 91 -8.56 25.22 1.07
N PRO A 92 -7.65 24.36 0.57
CA PRO A 92 -7.17 24.47 -0.79
C PRO A 92 -8.30 24.22 -1.81
N ILE A 93 -8.06 24.63 -3.05
CA ILE A 93 -8.97 24.49 -4.18
C ILE A 93 -8.29 23.67 -5.27
N PHE A 94 -9.01 22.71 -5.84
CA PHE A 94 -8.58 21.89 -6.96
C PHE A 94 -9.52 22.10 -8.16
N LEU A 95 -9.04 22.83 -9.17
CA LEU A 95 -9.73 22.96 -10.46
C LEU A 95 -9.46 21.70 -11.29
N PHE A 96 -10.52 20.92 -11.51
CA PHE A 96 -10.45 19.61 -12.15
C PHE A 96 -11.11 19.63 -13.54
N PHE A 97 -10.45 19.02 -14.52
CA PHE A 97 -10.94 18.84 -15.89
C PHE A 97 -11.17 17.35 -16.16
N HIS A 98 -12.40 17.00 -16.52
CA HIS A 98 -12.76 15.61 -16.86
C HIS A 98 -12.12 15.16 -18.18
N GLY A 99 -11.94 13.84 -18.34
CA GLY A 99 -11.52 13.20 -19.58
C GLY A 99 -12.64 13.14 -20.64
N GLY A 100 -12.38 12.44 -21.76
CA GLY A 100 -13.38 12.25 -22.82
C GLY A 100 -12.93 12.69 -24.22
N GLY A 101 -11.62 12.74 -24.49
CA GLY A 101 -11.09 13.06 -25.81
C GLY A 101 -11.49 14.45 -26.32
N PHE A 102 -11.65 15.42 -25.41
CA PHE A 102 -12.10 16.79 -25.69
C PHE A 102 -13.53 16.90 -26.26
N CYS A 103 -14.20 15.76 -26.48
CA CYS A 103 -15.43 15.66 -27.23
C CYS A 103 -16.58 15.08 -26.41
N LEU A 104 -16.27 14.41 -25.30
CA LEU A 104 -17.19 13.72 -24.42
C LEU A 104 -17.00 14.19 -22.99
N GLY A 105 -17.95 13.78 -22.15
CA GLY A 105 -17.90 13.92 -20.71
C GLY A 105 -18.60 15.17 -20.20
N THR A 106 -18.71 15.22 -18.87
CA THR A 106 -19.38 16.28 -18.13
C THR A 106 -18.67 16.52 -16.80
N ARG A 107 -19.03 17.63 -16.14
CA ARG A 107 -18.62 17.92 -14.75
C ARG A 107 -18.94 16.84 -13.70
N HIS A 108 -19.75 15.81 -14.03
CA HIS A 108 -20.12 14.74 -13.10
C HIS A 108 -19.36 13.42 -13.30
N ASP A 109 -18.53 13.30 -14.34
CA ASP A 109 -17.97 12.01 -14.77
C ASP A 109 -17.10 11.33 -13.71
N ASP A 110 -16.34 12.10 -12.94
CA ASP A 110 -15.46 11.61 -11.87
C ASP A 110 -16.10 11.69 -10.48
N MET A 111 -17.45 11.73 -10.38
CA MET A 111 -18.16 12.07 -9.13
C MET A 111 -17.77 11.20 -7.93
N GLU A 112 -17.75 9.88 -8.05
CA GLU A 112 -17.37 9.00 -6.94
C GLU A 112 -15.93 9.25 -6.48
N SER A 113 -15.00 9.38 -7.44
CA SER A 113 -13.60 9.70 -7.13
C SER A 113 -13.48 11.09 -6.48
N ASN A 114 -14.16 12.11 -6.99
CA ASN A 114 -14.12 13.47 -6.47
C ASN A 114 -14.72 13.58 -5.06
N ARG A 115 -15.80 12.84 -4.76
CA ARG A 115 -16.34 12.72 -3.39
C ARG A 115 -15.27 12.22 -2.42
N ILE A 116 -14.60 11.13 -2.78
CA ILE A 116 -13.58 10.50 -1.94
C ILE A 116 -12.36 11.42 -1.79
N LEU A 117 -11.92 12.06 -2.87
CA LEU A 117 -10.77 12.95 -2.87
C LEU A 117 -11.03 14.22 -2.05
N ALA A 118 -12.20 14.86 -2.20
CA ALA A 118 -12.56 16.05 -1.44
C ALA A 118 -12.49 15.79 0.08
N LEU A 119 -13.02 14.63 0.53
CA LEU A 119 -12.99 14.23 1.93
C LEU A 119 -11.59 13.82 2.42
N LYS A 120 -10.88 12.94 1.70
CA LYS A 120 -9.58 12.40 2.13
C LYS A 120 -8.46 13.44 2.07
N ALA A 121 -8.51 14.34 1.09
CA ALA A 121 -7.51 15.39 0.94
C ALA A 121 -7.88 16.67 1.71
N GLY A 122 -9.12 16.83 2.15
CA GLY A 122 -9.59 18.05 2.79
C GLY A 122 -9.54 19.23 1.81
N ILE A 123 -10.06 19.05 0.61
CA ILE A 123 -9.91 20.01 -0.50
C ILE A 123 -11.26 20.29 -1.16
N ILE A 124 -11.42 21.51 -1.66
CA ILE A 124 -12.57 21.89 -2.48
C ILE A 124 -12.26 21.53 -3.93
N ILE A 125 -13.07 20.69 -4.56
CA ILE A 125 -12.88 20.32 -5.97
C ILE A 125 -13.91 21.05 -6.81
N VAL A 126 -13.46 21.72 -7.87
CA VAL A 126 -14.30 22.40 -8.87
C VAL A 126 -14.14 21.67 -10.19
N CYS A 127 -15.10 20.83 -10.56
CA CYS A 127 -15.08 20.08 -11.82
C CYS A 127 -15.74 20.91 -12.92
N LEU A 128 -14.97 21.26 -13.97
CA LEU A 128 -15.42 22.21 -14.99
C LEU A 128 -16.15 21.52 -16.15
N ASP A 129 -17.27 22.09 -16.58
CA ASP A 129 -18.01 21.69 -17.79
C ASP A 129 -17.52 22.52 -18.99
N TYR A 130 -16.26 22.30 -19.36
CA TYR A 130 -15.62 23.04 -20.45
C TYR A 130 -16.28 22.73 -21.80
N ARG A 131 -16.24 23.69 -22.72
CA ARG A 131 -16.89 23.49 -24.02
C ARG A 131 -16.17 22.45 -24.87
N LEU A 132 -16.96 21.55 -25.46
CA LEU A 132 -16.47 20.37 -26.15
C LEU A 132 -16.36 20.56 -27.66
N ALA A 133 -15.41 19.86 -28.27
CA ALA A 133 -15.33 19.67 -29.70
C ALA A 133 -16.36 18.63 -30.18
N PRO A 134 -16.84 18.69 -31.44
CA PRO A 134 -16.40 19.58 -32.52
C PRO A 134 -17.01 20.99 -32.50
N GLU A 135 -18.00 21.27 -31.65
CA GLU A 135 -18.70 22.56 -31.61
C GLU A 135 -17.78 23.69 -31.17
N CYS A 136 -16.88 23.40 -30.23
CA CYS A 136 -15.87 24.30 -29.70
C CYS A 136 -14.49 23.64 -29.81
N PRO A 137 -13.82 23.72 -30.97
CA PRO A 137 -12.49 23.14 -31.16
C PRO A 137 -11.42 23.88 -30.34
N PHE A 138 -10.18 23.38 -30.39
CA PHE A 138 -9.01 24.03 -29.81
C PHE A 138 -8.93 25.51 -30.25
N PRO A 139 -8.56 26.46 -29.36
CA PRO A 139 -8.15 26.29 -27.96
C PRO A 139 -9.28 26.50 -26.93
N GLN A 140 -10.56 26.37 -27.32
CA GLN A 140 -11.67 26.87 -26.50
C GLN A 140 -11.72 26.29 -25.08
N ALA A 141 -11.53 24.98 -24.91
CA ALA A 141 -11.49 24.35 -23.59
C ALA A 141 -10.38 24.90 -22.68
N ILE A 142 -9.22 25.27 -23.25
CA ILE A 142 -8.11 25.89 -22.50
C ILE A 142 -8.47 27.34 -22.12
N HIS A 143 -9.13 28.07 -23.01
CA HIS A 143 -9.63 29.42 -22.70
C HIS A 143 -10.65 29.41 -21.57
N ASP A 144 -11.62 28.48 -21.62
CA ASP A 144 -12.60 28.25 -20.56
C ASP A 144 -11.91 27.94 -19.22
N GLY A 145 -10.86 27.10 -19.27
CA GLY A 145 -10.07 26.76 -18.10
C GLY A 145 -9.29 27.93 -17.50
N VAL A 146 -8.70 28.80 -18.32
CA VAL A 146 -8.02 30.02 -17.84
C VAL A 146 -9.01 31.00 -17.22
N ASP A 147 -10.16 31.20 -17.87
CA ASP A 147 -11.21 32.09 -17.36
C ASP A 147 -11.74 31.58 -16.02
N ALA A 148 -11.96 30.27 -15.90
CA ALA A 148 -12.37 29.64 -14.65
C ALA A 148 -11.30 29.75 -13.56
N LEU A 149 -10.03 29.48 -13.88
CA LEU A 149 -8.92 29.61 -12.93
C LEU A 149 -8.83 31.03 -12.35
N GLN A 150 -8.92 32.05 -13.22
CA GLN A 150 -8.85 33.45 -12.81
C GLN A 150 -10.07 33.85 -11.98
N TRP A 151 -11.27 33.43 -12.39
CA TRP A 151 -12.50 33.70 -11.66
C TRP A 151 -12.48 33.05 -10.27
N ILE A 152 -12.03 31.79 -10.15
CA ILE A 152 -11.89 31.08 -8.88
C ILE A 152 -10.91 31.80 -7.95
N ALA A 153 -9.75 32.21 -8.47
CA ALA A 153 -8.75 32.92 -7.69
C ALA A 153 -9.26 34.26 -7.14
N GLN A 154 -10.18 34.91 -7.85
CA GLN A 154 -10.78 36.20 -7.46
C GLN A 154 -12.04 36.05 -6.59
N ASN A 155 -12.74 34.92 -6.68
CA ASN A 155 -14.03 34.70 -6.05
C ASN A 155 -14.09 33.42 -5.20
N PRO A 156 -13.10 33.11 -4.34
CA PRO A 156 -13.05 31.81 -3.67
C PRO A 156 -14.25 31.56 -2.73
N THR A 157 -14.77 32.62 -2.10
CA THR A 157 -15.96 32.55 -1.24
C THR A 157 -17.23 32.14 -1.98
N GLN A 158 -17.26 32.28 -3.32
CA GLN A 158 -18.34 31.76 -4.16
C GLN A 158 -18.28 30.24 -4.32
N LEU A 159 -17.19 29.59 -3.94
CA LEU A 159 -17.05 28.13 -3.87
C LEU A 159 -17.43 27.63 -2.47
N HIS A 160 -16.79 28.19 -1.45
CA HIS A 160 -16.99 27.84 -0.05
C HIS A 160 -16.44 28.95 0.87
N PRO A 161 -17.01 29.23 2.05
CA PRO A 161 -16.51 30.27 2.96
C PRO A 161 -15.04 30.10 3.37
N SER A 162 -14.58 28.85 3.51
CA SER A 162 -13.18 28.51 3.81
C SER A 162 -12.29 28.36 2.58
N ALA A 163 -12.79 28.55 1.36
CA ALA A 163 -11.94 28.42 0.17
C ALA A 163 -10.84 29.48 0.19
N SER A 164 -9.58 29.05 0.07
CA SER A 164 -8.44 29.96 0.05
C SER A 164 -7.43 29.53 -1.02
N PRO A 165 -7.26 30.34 -2.09
CA PRO A 165 -6.18 30.13 -3.05
C PRO A 165 -4.79 30.21 -2.41
N SER A 166 -4.66 30.90 -1.27
CA SER A 166 -3.41 30.99 -0.51
C SER A 166 -3.05 29.67 0.16
N ALA A 167 -4.05 28.95 0.69
CA ALA A 167 -3.87 27.59 1.22
C ALA A 167 -3.58 26.55 0.13
N GLY A 168 -3.82 26.89 -1.14
CA GLY A 168 -3.49 26.07 -2.30
C GLY A 168 -4.48 26.25 -3.45
N LEU A 169 -3.95 26.43 -4.65
CA LEU A 169 -4.70 26.40 -5.91
C LEU A 169 -4.07 25.38 -6.84
N ILE A 170 -4.65 24.19 -6.90
CA ILE A 170 -4.20 23.06 -7.70
C ILE A 170 -5.04 22.99 -8.97
N ILE A 171 -4.41 22.61 -10.08
CA ILE A 171 -5.08 22.40 -11.36
C ILE A 171 -4.75 21.01 -11.91
N GLY A 172 -5.71 20.33 -12.51
CA GLY A 172 -5.42 19.02 -13.06
C GLY A 172 -6.59 18.33 -13.71
N GLY A 173 -6.35 17.14 -14.22
CA GLY A 173 -7.39 16.37 -14.89
C GLY A 173 -6.92 14.99 -15.30
N THR A 174 -7.82 14.26 -15.93
CA THR A 174 -7.59 12.91 -16.45
C THR A 174 -7.71 12.88 -17.96
N SER A 175 -6.87 12.11 -18.65
CA SER A 175 -6.91 11.95 -20.10
C SER A 175 -6.85 13.31 -20.82
N ALA A 176 -7.80 13.60 -21.72
CA ALA A 176 -7.93 14.92 -22.36
C ALA A 176 -7.97 16.11 -21.37
N GLY A 177 -8.55 15.93 -20.18
CA GLY A 177 -8.57 16.94 -19.13
C GLY A 177 -7.18 17.26 -18.58
N ALA A 178 -6.27 16.27 -18.53
CA ALA A 178 -4.86 16.52 -18.18
C ALA A 178 -4.17 17.39 -19.23
N ASN A 179 -4.44 17.16 -20.52
CA ASN A 179 -3.92 18.01 -21.60
C ASN A 179 -4.43 19.46 -21.47
N ILE A 180 -5.74 19.65 -21.23
CA ILE A 180 -6.34 20.97 -21.02
C ILE A 180 -5.69 21.66 -19.81
N ALA A 181 -5.62 20.98 -18.66
CA ALA A 181 -5.00 21.52 -17.45
C ALA A 181 -3.54 21.94 -17.67
N ASN A 182 -2.79 21.17 -18.47
CA ASN A 182 -1.43 21.52 -18.88
C ASN A 182 -1.41 22.79 -19.73
N GLY A 183 -2.26 22.89 -20.75
CA GLY A 183 -2.38 24.10 -21.57
C GLY A 183 -2.77 25.35 -20.75
N VAL A 184 -3.69 25.20 -19.79
CA VAL A 184 -4.14 26.30 -18.90
C VAL A 184 -2.99 26.82 -18.05
N VAL A 185 -2.16 25.95 -17.46
CA VAL A 185 -0.98 26.35 -16.68
C VAL A 185 -0.04 27.23 -17.49
N TYR A 186 0.29 26.80 -18.71
CA TYR A 186 1.22 27.53 -19.56
C TYR A 186 0.60 28.84 -20.06
N LEU A 187 -0.66 28.83 -20.48
CA LEU A 187 -1.34 30.06 -20.90
C LEU A 187 -1.46 31.07 -19.75
N ASN A 188 -1.80 30.61 -18.54
CA ASN A 188 -1.88 31.47 -17.35
C ASN A 188 -0.52 32.08 -16.99
N ARG A 189 0.56 31.29 -17.08
CA ARG A 189 1.94 31.76 -16.88
C ARG A 189 2.31 32.83 -17.91
N ASP A 190 2.08 32.55 -19.19
CA ASP A 190 2.50 33.42 -20.30
C ASP A 190 1.72 34.74 -20.35
N LEU A 191 0.48 34.74 -19.85
CA LEU A 191 -0.32 35.95 -19.65
C LEU A 191 0.15 36.81 -18.45
N GLY A 192 1.07 36.31 -17.61
CA GLY A 192 1.51 37.01 -16.39
C GLY A 192 0.39 37.17 -15.36
N SER A 193 -0.55 36.22 -15.31
CA SER A 193 -1.72 36.26 -14.43
C SER A 193 -1.33 36.26 -12.94
N SER A 194 -2.13 36.96 -12.12
CA SER A 194 -1.96 36.95 -10.65
C SER A 194 -2.48 35.66 -9.99
N ALA A 195 -3.24 34.83 -10.72
CA ALA A 195 -3.73 33.55 -10.23
C ALA A 195 -2.55 32.56 -10.14
N LYS A 196 -1.99 32.40 -8.93
CA LYS A 196 -0.85 31.53 -8.68
C LYS A 196 -1.31 30.08 -8.54
N VAL A 197 -0.98 29.26 -9.53
CA VAL A 197 -1.15 27.82 -9.42
C VAL A 197 -0.03 27.28 -8.55
N THR A 198 -0.38 26.56 -7.50
CA THR A 198 0.54 26.00 -6.50
C THR A 198 0.98 24.58 -6.83
N GLY A 199 0.16 23.82 -7.58
CA GLY A 199 0.41 22.43 -7.95
C GLY A 199 -0.35 22.00 -9.19
N GLN A 200 0.15 20.97 -9.89
CA GLN A 200 -0.48 20.41 -11.09
C GLN A 200 -0.63 18.89 -11.00
N PHE A 201 -1.79 18.37 -11.42
CA PHE A 201 -2.07 16.93 -11.53
C PHE A 201 -2.39 16.52 -12.97
N LEU A 202 -1.63 15.59 -13.53
CA LEU A 202 -1.79 15.07 -14.90
C LEU A 202 -1.97 13.54 -14.88
N GLY A 203 -3.22 13.08 -14.92
CA GLY A 203 -3.54 11.66 -14.97
C GLY A 203 -3.74 11.15 -16.39
N VAL A 204 -2.95 10.16 -16.83
CA VAL A 204 -3.11 9.42 -18.10
C VAL A 204 -3.35 10.32 -19.34
N GLY A 205 -2.70 11.49 -19.41
CA GLY A 205 -2.98 12.49 -20.44
C GLY A 205 -2.27 12.26 -21.79
N PRO A 206 -2.83 12.71 -22.92
CA PRO A 206 -2.10 12.89 -24.17
C PRO A 206 -1.29 14.20 -24.06
N LEU A 207 0.00 14.09 -23.78
CA LEU A 207 0.87 15.22 -23.39
C LEU A 207 2.01 15.46 -24.38
N LEU A 208 2.37 14.46 -25.20
CA LEU A 208 3.50 14.52 -26.12
C LEU A 208 3.24 13.61 -27.34
N PRO A 209 2.45 14.07 -28.32
CA PRO A 209 2.13 13.27 -29.50
C PRO A 209 3.37 13.02 -30.40
N PRO A 210 3.37 11.96 -31.24
CA PRO A 210 4.56 11.49 -31.95
C PRO A 210 5.37 12.54 -32.74
N PRO A 211 4.74 13.51 -33.44
CA PRO A 211 5.49 14.53 -34.20
C PRO A 211 6.37 15.44 -33.33
N PHE A 212 6.10 15.53 -32.03
CA PHE A 212 6.75 16.46 -31.11
C PHE A 212 7.76 15.77 -30.18
N VAL A 213 7.93 14.45 -30.28
CA VAL A 213 8.86 13.71 -29.44
C VAL A 213 10.30 14.14 -29.75
N PRO A 214 11.05 14.70 -28.78
CA PRO A 214 12.44 15.11 -29.01
C PRO A 214 13.31 13.93 -29.46
N GLU A 215 14.26 14.18 -30.36
CA GLU A 215 15.10 13.13 -30.97
C GLU A 215 15.73 12.19 -29.94
N LYS A 216 16.23 12.74 -28.82
CA LYS A 216 16.86 11.99 -27.72
C LYS A 216 15.95 10.96 -27.03
N TYR A 217 14.63 11.09 -27.17
CA TYR A 217 13.64 10.20 -26.52
C TYR A 217 12.89 9.30 -27.51
N LYS A 218 13.14 9.39 -28.82
CA LYS A 218 12.44 8.57 -29.82
C LYS A 218 12.58 7.08 -29.58
N ASP A 219 13.77 6.63 -29.16
CA ASP A 219 14.01 5.21 -28.87
C ASP A 219 13.21 4.70 -27.65
N ASP A 220 12.79 5.59 -26.74
CA ASP A 220 12.02 5.26 -25.54
C ASP A 220 10.50 5.35 -25.77
N TYR A 221 10.06 5.90 -26.92
CA TYR A 221 8.65 6.13 -27.25
C TYR A 221 8.05 4.93 -27.97
N VAL A 222 7.65 3.91 -27.21
CA VAL A 222 7.22 2.60 -27.75
C VAL A 222 5.80 2.21 -27.39
N SER A 223 5.19 2.85 -26.39
CA SER A 223 3.87 2.49 -25.84
C SER A 223 2.76 2.57 -26.86
N HIS A 224 2.80 3.54 -27.78
CA HIS A 224 1.82 3.67 -28.86
C HIS A 224 1.74 2.41 -29.71
N GLU A 225 2.88 1.83 -30.09
CA GLU A 225 2.92 0.60 -30.88
C GLU A 225 2.75 -0.65 -30.00
N GLN A 226 3.39 -0.68 -28.82
CA GLN A 226 3.35 -1.80 -27.88
C GLN A 226 1.92 -2.09 -27.39
N ASN A 227 1.15 -1.04 -27.10
CA ASN A 227 -0.18 -1.13 -26.46
C ASN A 227 -1.33 -0.83 -27.44
N LYS A 228 -1.08 -0.70 -28.75
CA LYS A 228 -2.08 -0.27 -29.74
C LYS A 228 -3.39 -1.07 -29.75
N HIS A 229 -3.34 -2.34 -29.37
CA HIS A 229 -4.50 -3.24 -29.37
C HIS A 229 -5.26 -3.31 -28.04
N VAL A 230 -4.72 -2.69 -26.99
CA VAL A 230 -5.27 -2.74 -25.62
C VAL A 230 -5.52 -1.35 -25.04
N THR A 231 -5.05 -0.30 -25.71
CA THR A 231 -5.24 1.09 -25.29
C THR A 231 -6.71 1.52 -25.37
N ILE A 232 -7.10 2.43 -24.47
CA ILE A 232 -8.43 3.01 -24.41
C ILE A 232 -8.28 4.54 -24.46
N PRO A 233 -8.95 5.26 -25.38
CA PRO A 233 -9.73 4.73 -26.50
C PRO A 233 -8.83 4.06 -27.57
N PRO A 234 -9.40 3.18 -28.42
CA PRO A 234 -8.71 2.65 -29.58
C PRO A 234 -8.22 3.75 -30.52
N GLU A 235 -7.17 3.49 -31.28
CA GLU A 235 -6.50 4.47 -32.14
C GLU A 235 -7.45 5.15 -33.15
N GLU A 236 -8.43 4.41 -33.71
CA GLU A 236 -9.43 4.98 -34.62
C GLU A 236 -10.27 6.08 -33.95
N LEU A 237 -10.75 5.81 -32.74
CA LEU A 237 -11.53 6.77 -31.97
C LEU A 237 -10.66 7.94 -31.49
N ALA A 238 -9.41 7.66 -31.09
CA ALA A 238 -8.45 8.72 -30.76
C ALA A 238 -8.22 9.66 -31.95
N ARG A 239 -8.07 9.14 -33.18
CA ARG A 239 -7.96 9.95 -34.40
C ARG A 239 -9.23 10.76 -34.67
N ALA A 240 -10.42 10.20 -34.44
CA ALA A 240 -11.67 10.93 -34.57
C ALA A 240 -11.77 12.11 -33.58
N PHE A 241 -11.35 11.90 -32.33
CA PHE A 241 -11.27 12.98 -31.33
C PHE A 241 -10.29 14.07 -31.74
N VAL A 242 -9.08 13.72 -32.20
CA VAL A 242 -8.10 14.70 -32.69
C VAL A 242 -8.65 15.49 -33.89
N ALA A 243 -9.33 14.82 -34.82
CA ALA A 243 -9.93 15.45 -36.00
C ALA A 243 -11.06 16.43 -35.64
N ALA A 244 -11.82 16.16 -34.58
CA ALA A 244 -12.85 17.06 -34.06
C ALA A 244 -12.25 18.21 -33.24
N TYR A 245 -11.27 17.92 -32.38
CA TYR A 245 -10.62 18.90 -31.53
C TYR A 245 -9.77 19.90 -32.30
N LYS A 246 -9.15 19.48 -33.42
CA LYS A 246 -8.32 20.31 -34.31
C LYS A 246 -7.24 21.11 -33.56
N PRO A 247 -6.38 20.45 -32.76
CA PRO A 247 -5.30 21.14 -32.08
C PRO A 247 -4.39 21.84 -33.10
N ASP A 248 -4.04 23.10 -32.84
CA ASP A 248 -3.06 23.81 -33.68
C ASP A 248 -1.65 23.32 -33.31
N PRO A 249 -0.96 22.61 -34.20
CA PRO A 249 0.37 22.06 -33.91
C PRO A 249 1.44 23.15 -33.69
N ASN A 250 1.19 24.39 -34.12
CA ASN A 250 2.10 25.50 -33.91
C ASN A 250 1.82 26.26 -32.60
N SER A 251 0.71 25.96 -31.94
CA SER A 251 0.33 26.63 -30.70
C SER A 251 1.09 26.01 -29.52
N PRO A 252 1.86 26.81 -28.75
CA PRO A 252 2.62 26.31 -27.61
C PRO A 252 1.76 25.63 -26.53
N ILE A 253 0.49 25.99 -26.43
CA ILE A 253 -0.46 25.45 -25.44
C ILE A 253 -1.13 24.16 -25.90
N ALA A 254 -0.95 23.73 -27.16
CA ALA A 254 -1.40 22.43 -27.65
C ALA A 254 -0.50 21.29 -27.17
N VAL A 255 0.82 21.52 -27.14
CA VAL A 255 1.83 20.57 -26.66
C VAL A 255 2.84 21.29 -25.76
N PRO A 256 2.48 21.60 -24.50
CA PRO A 256 3.36 22.36 -23.61
C PRO A 256 4.69 21.66 -23.28
N ALA A 257 4.78 20.35 -23.50
CA ALA A 257 6.02 19.58 -23.32
C ALA A 257 7.20 20.05 -24.19
N VAL A 258 6.95 20.81 -25.25
CA VAL A 258 7.97 21.42 -26.11
C VAL A 258 7.82 22.94 -26.22
N HIS A 259 7.28 23.57 -25.17
CA HIS A 259 7.03 25.00 -25.14
C HIS A 259 8.31 25.82 -25.46
N PRO A 260 8.27 26.81 -26.38
CA PRO A 260 9.46 27.52 -26.85
C PRO A 260 10.15 28.33 -25.75
N SER A 261 9.39 28.81 -24.75
CA SER A 261 9.91 29.53 -23.58
C SER A 261 10.39 28.60 -22.45
N GLY A 262 10.41 27.28 -22.66
CA GLY A 262 10.75 26.28 -21.64
C GLY A 262 9.72 26.16 -20.52
N HIS A 263 10.13 25.53 -19.41
CA HIS A 263 9.24 25.10 -18.32
C HIS A 263 9.36 25.94 -17.05
N SER A 264 10.24 26.94 -17.01
CA SER A 264 10.35 27.84 -15.86
C SER A 264 9.01 28.50 -15.52
N GLY A 265 8.71 28.62 -14.23
CA GLY A 265 7.50 29.27 -13.72
C GLY A 265 6.22 28.44 -13.76
N ILE A 266 6.27 27.16 -14.14
CA ILE A 266 5.15 26.22 -13.96
C ILE A 266 5.18 25.64 -12.54
N PRO A 267 4.03 25.21 -11.96
CA PRO A 267 3.98 24.60 -10.65
C PRO A 267 4.62 23.20 -10.65
N PRO A 268 4.92 22.63 -9.47
CA PRO A 268 5.24 21.22 -9.36
C PRO A 268 4.15 20.32 -9.95
N THR A 269 4.57 19.24 -10.61
CA THR A 269 3.66 18.40 -11.40
C THR A 269 3.67 16.94 -10.94
N TYR A 270 2.48 16.42 -10.63
CA TYR A 270 2.26 15.02 -10.32
C TYR A 270 1.60 14.28 -11.50
N PHE A 271 2.22 13.18 -11.91
CA PHE A 271 1.78 12.30 -12.99
C PHE A 271 1.22 10.98 -12.46
N GLN A 272 0.09 10.55 -13.01
CA GLN A 272 -0.39 9.17 -12.89
C GLN A 272 -0.35 8.49 -14.25
N VAL A 273 0.31 7.34 -14.33
CA VAL A 273 0.62 6.67 -15.59
C VAL A 273 0.16 5.21 -15.53
N CYS A 274 -0.54 4.74 -16.56
CA CYS A 274 -0.97 3.35 -16.67
C CYS A 274 -0.02 2.57 -17.60
N GLY A 275 0.36 1.36 -17.21
CA GLY A 275 1.37 0.56 -17.92
C GLY A 275 0.89 -0.05 -19.24
N LEU A 276 -0.40 -0.41 -19.33
CA LEU A 276 -1.09 -0.88 -20.55
C LEU A 276 -1.74 0.27 -21.35
N ASP A 277 -1.19 1.48 -21.25
CA ASP A 277 -1.72 2.65 -21.95
C ASP A 277 -0.84 3.02 -23.15
N GLY A 278 -1.45 3.35 -24.30
CA GLY A 278 -0.73 3.89 -25.45
C GLY A 278 -0.02 5.21 -25.12
N LEU A 279 -0.56 5.99 -24.19
CA LEU A 279 -0.04 7.29 -23.77
C LEU A 279 1.03 7.21 -22.66
N ARG A 280 1.39 5.99 -22.21
CA ARG A 280 2.33 5.76 -21.10
C ARG A 280 3.63 6.55 -21.27
N ASP A 281 4.27 6.42 -22.43
CA ASP A 281 5.60 6.99 -22.64
C ASP A 281 5.56 8.51 -22.79
N GLU A 282 4.41 9.10 -23.18
CA GLU A 282 4.25 10.55 -23.25
C GLU A 282 4.42 11.20 -21.87
N SER A 283 3.79 10.63 -20.85
CA SER A 283 3.87 11.13 -19.47
C SER A 283 5.26 10.91 -18.87
N ILE A 284 5.87 9.73 -19.09
CA ILE A 284 7.22 9.42 -18.59
C ILE A 284 8.28 10.32 -19.23
N ILE A 285 8.17 10.58 -20.53
CA ILE A 285 9.12 11.45 -21.23
C ILE A 285 8.89 12.90 -20.83
N TYR A 286 7.65 13.35 -20.68
CA TYR A 286 7.37 14.71 -20.23
C TYR A 286 7.87 14.96 -18.80
N GLU A 287 7.70 14.01 -17.88
CA GLU A 287 8.29 14.09 -16.53
C GLU A 287 9.82 14.28 -16.59
N ARG A 288 10.52 13.49 -17.42
CA ARG A 288 11.98 13.65 -17.61
C ARG A 288 12.38 15.00 -18.19
N ILE A 289 11.54 15.57 -19.07
CA ILE A 289 11.75 16.92 -19.60
C ILE A 289 11.63 17.95 -18.47
N LEU A 290 10.60 17.83 -17.62
CA LEU A 290 10.41 18.72 -16.48
C LEU A 290 11.53 18.60 -15.44
N GLN A 291 11.98 17.38 -15.14
CA GLN A 291 13.12 17.13 -14.23
C GLN A 291 14.42 17.75 -14.75
N HIS A 292 14.67 17.65 -16.06
CA HIS A 292 15.84 18.28 -16.68
C HIS A 292 15.82 19.81 -16.54
N ASP A 293 14.63 20.41 -16.55
CA ASP A 293 14.41 21.84 -16.36
C ASP A 293 14.24 22.24 -14.88
N ASN A 294 14.53 21.32 -13.94
CA ASN A 294 14.47 21.49 -12.48
C ASN A 294 13.07 21.83 -11.95
N ILE A 295 12.03 21.39 -12.66
CA ILE A 295 10.66 21.46 -12.15
C ILE A 295 10.43 20.24 -11.24
N PRO A 296 9.93 20.44 -10.01
CA PRO A 296 9.69 19.32 -9.12
C PRO A 296 8.55 18.43 -9.64
N THR A 297 8.80 17.12 -9.71
CA THR A 297 7.81 16.15 -10.23
C THR A 297 7.61 14.97 -9.29
N ARG A 298 6.42 14.37 -9.35
CA ARG A 298 6.15 13.03 -8.83
C ARG A 298 5.51 12.20 -9.94
N LEU A 299 5.84 10.92 -10.06
CA LEU A 299 5.22 10.01 -11.02
C LEU A 299 4.86 8.69 -10.34
N ASP A 300 3.59 8.32 -10.40
CA ASP A 300 3.10 7.01 -9.97
C ASP A 300 2.67 6.20 -11.21
N LEU A 301 3.41 5.12 -11.48
CA LEU A 301 3.16 4.16 -12.56
C LEU A 301 2.35 2.97 -12.01
N TYR A 302 1.29 2.59 -12.72
CA TYR A 302 0.45 1.43 -12.43
C TYR A 302 0.69 0.34 -13.50
N PRO A 303 1.62 -0.61 -13.27
CA PRO A 303 1.93 -1.66 -14.23
C PRO A 303 0.72 -2.53 -14.52
N GLY A 304 0.55 -2.95 -15.78
CA GLY A 304 -0.45 -3.93 -16.16
C GLY A 304 -1.90 -3.46 -16.14
N LEU A 305 -2.14 -2.18 -15.86
CA LEU A 305 -3.48 -1.58 -15.84
C LEU A 305 -3.70 -0.69 -17.06
N PRO A 306 -4.92 -0.70 -17.65
CA PRO A 306 -5.24 0.08 -18.84
C PRO A 306 -5.50 1.56 -18.51
N HIS A 307 -5.60 2.37 -19.56
CA HIS A 307 -5.97 3.78 -19.46
C HIS A 307 -7.26 3.96 -18.64
N HIS A 308 -7.20 4.86 -17.66
CA HIS A 308 -8.34 5.25 -16.83
C HIS A 308 -9.03 4.06 -16.10
N PHE A 309 -8.27 3.04 -15.69
CA PHE A 309 -8.81 1.77 -15.18
C PHE A 309 -9.79 1.93 -13.99
N TRP A 310 -9.68 2.99 -13.21
CA TRP A 310 -10.52 3.18 -12.03
C TRP A 310 -11.97 3.56 -12.33
N GLU A 311 -12.24 4.11 -13.51
CA GLU A 311 -13.61 4.37 -13.98
C GLU A 311 -14.13 3.19 -14.80
N PHE A 312 -13.30 2.61 -15.68
CA PHE A 312 -13.73 1.51 -16.56
C PHE A 312 -13.79 0.14 -15.88
N PHE A 313 -13.01 -0.06 -14.82
CA PHE A 313 -12.90 -1.32 -14.10
C PHE A 313 -12.95 -1.10 -12.56
N PRO A 314 -14.04 -0.51 -12.02
CA PRO A 314 -14.16 -0.20 -10.59
C PRO A 314 -14.05 -1.44 -9.67
N GLN A 315 -14.28 -2.64 -10.22
CA GLN A 315 -14.09 -3.93 -9.56
C GLN A 315 -12.62 -4.25 -9.22
N LEU A 316 -11.65 -3.53 -9.79
CA LEU A 316 -10.23 -3.58 -9.39
C LEU A 316 -10.02 -2.83 -8.06
N THR A 317 -10.79 -3.18 -7.03
CA THR A 317 -10.95 -2.39 -5.81
C THR A 317 -9.62 -2.06 -5.14
N LYS A 318 -8.67 -3.00 -5.09
CA LYS A 318 -7.33 -2.77 -4.53
C LYS A 318 -6.52 -1.75 -5.32
N GLN A 319 -6.52 -1.88 -6.64
CA GLN A 319 -5.78 -1.00 -7.54
C GLN A 319 -6.43 0.40 -7.54
N VAL A 320 -7.76 0.46 -7.51
CA VAL A 320 -8.53 1.72 -7.43
C VAL A 320 -8.27 2.42 -6.10
N GLU A 321 -8.29 1.70 -4.98
CA GLU A 321 -7.98 2.25 -3.67
C GLU A 321 -6.54 2.76 -3.61
N LYS A 322 -5.57 1.98 -4.12
CA LYS A 322 -4.17 2.40 -4.22
C LYS A 322 -4.07 3.71 -5.01
N ARG A 323 -4.66 3.76 -6.21
CA ARG A 323 -4.64 4.95 -7.07
C ARG A 323 -5.25 6.15 -6.38
N THR A 324 -6.39 6.00 -5.72
CA THR A 324 -7.04 7.07 -4.96
C THR A 324 -6.14 7.60 -3.84
N ASN A 325 -5.51 6.71 -3.06
CA ASN A 325 -4.59 7.14 -2.00
C ASN A 325 -3.35 7.84 -2.57
N ASP A 326 -2.78 7.33 -3.66
CA ASP A 326 -1.69 7.97 -4.39
C ASP A 326 -2.11 9.34 -4.95
N THR A 327 -3.37 9.51 -5.37
CA THR A 327 -3.91 10.81 -5.78
C THR A 327 -3.97 11.79 -4.61
N VAL A 328 -4.46 11.36 -3.44
CA VAL A 328 -4.51 12.20 -2.22
C VAL A 328 -3.12 12.67 -1.83
N GLU A 329 -2.15 11.75 -1.77
CA GLU A 329 -0.76 12.07 -1.40
C GLU A 329 -0.08 12.95 -2.46
N GLY A 330 -0.32 12.68 -3.74
CA GLY A 330 0.24 13.47 -4.84
C GLY A 330 -0.29 14.91 -4.88
N ILE A 331 -1.59 15.12 -4.67
CA ILE A 331 -2.19 16.46 -4.59
C ILE A 331 -1.65 17.23 -3.39
N LYS A 332 -1.53 16.59 -2.22
CA LYS A 332 -0.93 17.20 -1.02
C LYS A 332 0.52 17.60 -1.24
N CYS A 333 1.31 16.73 -1.87
CA CYS A 333 2.72 16.99 -2.18
C CYS A 333 2.89 18.14 -3.20
N CYS A 334 1.98 18.27 -4.16
CA CYS A 334 2.00 19.35 -5.15
C CYS A 334 1.63 20.71 -4.58
N ASN A 335 0.97 20.79 -3.42
CA ASN A 335 0.62 22.05 -2.80
C ASN A 335 1.82 22.61 -2.02
N SER A 336 2.40 23.72 -2.49
CA SER A 336 3.71 24.24 -2.08
C SER A 336 3.91 24.56 -0.59
N GLU A 337 2.86 24.59 0.23
CA GLU A 337 2.98 24.69 1.69
C GLU A 337 3.47 23.39 2.38
N PHE A 338 3.44 22.25 1.68
CA PHE A 338 3.90 20.95 2.20
C PHE A 338 5.36 20.60 1.86
N GLY A 339 6.06 21.48 1.13
CA GLY A 339 7.48 21.34 0.82
C GLY A 339 7.80 20.21 -0.17
N PHE A 340 8.31 20.57 -1.36
CA PHE A 340 9.02 19.61 -2.20
C PHE A 340 10.39 19.33 -1.57
N SER A 341 10.51 18.23 -0.84
CA SER A 341 11.83 17.68 -0.56
C SER A 341 12.36 17.10 -1.87
N TYR A 342 13.39 17.74 -2.44
CA TYR A 342 14.31 17.12 -3.41
C TYR A 342 15.11 16.00 -2.70
N GLY A 343 14.41 15.00 -2.19
CA GLY A 343 15.00 13.70 -1.92
C GLY A 343 15.03 12.96 -3.25
N ASN A 344 16.20 12.50 -3.68
CA ASN A 344 16.35 11.55 -4.77
C ASN A 344 15.48 10.31 -4.48
N PHE A 345 14.19 10.36 -4.80
CA PHE A 345 13.36 9.19 -4.98
C PHE A 345 13.82 8.58 -6.29
N ARG A 346 14.95 7.85 -6.20
CA ARG A 346 15.30 6.84 -7.19
C ARG A 346 14.04 6.05 -7.48
N ARG A 347 13.78 5.79 -8.77
CA ARG A 347 12.98 4.65 -9.20
C ARG A 347 13.19 3.54 -8.17
N LYS A 348 12.15 3.19 -7.41
CA LYS A 348 12.13 1.86 -6.82
C LYS A 348 12.02 0.95 -8.02
N ASP A 349 13.18 0.45 -8.47
CA ASP A 349 13.34 -0.58 -9.47
C ASP A 349 12.51 -1.79 -9.02
N ASN A 350 11.22 -1.77 -9.33
CA ASN A 350 10.30 -2.89 -9.07
C ASN A 350 10.43 -3.98 -10.14
N LEU A 351 11.47 -3.92 -10.98
CA LEU A 351 11.54 -4.70 -12.21
C LEU A 351 12.94 -5.30 -12.47
N ARG A 352 13.33 -6.31 -11.65
CA ARG A 352 14.17 -7.49 -12.02
C ARG A 352 14.41 -8.38 -10.78
N LYS A 353 14.45 -9.73 -10.80
CA LYS A 353 14.77 -10.73 -11.83
C LYS A 353 13.86 -11.97 -11.70
N GLY A 354 13.10 -12.29 -12.74
CA GLY A 354 12.67 -13.68 -12.96
C GLY A 354 13.88 -14.51 -13.39
N ARG A 355 14.24 -15.53 -12.60
CA ARG A 355 15.12 -16.61 -13.07
C ARG A 355 14.25 -17.76 -13.52
N HIS A 356 14.52 -18.19 -14.75
CA HIS A 356 14.01 -19.38 -15.40
C HIS A 356 13.82 -20.58 -14.45
N SER A 357 12.61 -21.15 -14.42
CA SER A 357 12.43 -22.60 -14.30
C SER A 357 11.31 -23.03 -15.23
N GLU A 358 11.58 -24.13 -15.94
CA GLU A 358 10.74 -24.80 -16.91
C GLU A 358 9.33 -25.07 -16.37
N TYR A 359 8.31 -24.76 -17.18
CA TYR A 359 6.94 -25.25 -16.97
C TYR A 359 6.52 -26.10 -18.17
N PRO A 360 5.78 -27.20 -17.93
CA PRO A 360 5.44 -28.16 -18.96
C PRO A 360 4.38 -27.61 -19.91
N LEU A 361 4.57 -27.91 -21.19
CA LEU A 361 3.59 -27.76 -22.25
C LEU A 361 2.27 -28.44 -21.85
N PHE A 362 1.19 -27.66 -21.79
CA PHE A 362 -0.17 -28.18 -21.87
C PHE A 362 -0.82 -27.68 -23.17
N PRO A 363 -1.72 -28.48 -23.78
CA PRO A 363 -2.02 -28.38 -25.20
C PRO A 363 -2.89 -27.16 -25.54
N THR A 364 -2.46 -26.46 -26.58
CA THR A 364 -3.28 -25.61 -27.43
C THR A 364 -4.39 -26.45 -28.06
N ASP A 365 -5.62 -26.29 -27.59
CA ASP A 365 -6.86 -26.49 -28.36
C ASP A 365 -8.08 -26.21 -27.46
N LEU A 366 -8.48 -24.94 -27.33
CA LEU A 366 -9.90 -24.55 -27.16
C LEU A 366 -10.07 -23.01 -27.21
N LEU A 367 -9.86 -22.38 -28.35
CA LEU A 367 -10.22 -20.97 -28.58
C LEU A 367 -10.69 -20.79 -30.04
N ILE A 368 -11.97 -21.08 -30.28
CA ILE A 368 -12.71 -20.51 -31.40
C ILE A 368 -13.97 -19.90 -30.78
N SER A 369 -14.23 -18.62 -31.07
CA SER A 369 -15.41 -17.82 -30.72
C SER A 369 -15.27 -16.82 -29.56
N THR A 370 -14.46 -15.77 -29.71
CA THR A 370 -14.76 -14.41 -29.21
C THR A 370 -13.86 -13.39 -29.92
N GLY A 371 -14.46 -12.43 -30.65
CA GLY A 371 -13.79 -11.55 -31.61
C GLY A 371 -12.92 -10.43 -31.03
N ILE A 372 -11.87 -10.76 -30.27
CA ILE A 372 -10.75 -9.86 -29.98
C ILE A 372 -9.48 -10.58 -30.44
N HIS A 373 -8.93 -10.18 -31.59
CA HIS A 373 -7.68 -10.72 -32.11
C HIS A 373 -6.47 -10.18 -31.33
N LEU A 374 -6.02 -10.91 -30.32
CA LEU A 374 -4.67 -10.78 -29.76
C LEU A 374 -3.69 -11.53 -30.66
N ASN A 375 -3.11 -10.85 -31.65
CA ASN A 375 -1.98 -11.40 -32.41
C ASN A 375 -0.69 -11.23 -31.61
N LEU A 376 -0.31 -12.27 -30.86
CA LEU A 376 1.05 -12.40 -30.31
C LEU A 376 1.99 -12.79 -31.46
N VAL A 377 2.83 -11.86 -31.90
CA VAL A 377 3.91 -12.12 -32.85
C VAL A 377 5.12 -12.66 -32.07
N GLU A 378 5.52 -13.90 -32.36
CA GLU A 378 6.83 -14.45 -31.96
C GLU A 378 7.96 -13.73 -32.72
N SER A 379 8.95 -13.19 -32.00
CA SER A 379 10.16 -12.58 -32.57
C SER A 379 11.38 -13.49 -32.34
N PRO A 380 12.17 -13.84 -33.37
CA PRO A 380 13.30 -14.75 -33.27
C PRO A 380 14.62 -14.00 -33.04
N PHE A 381 15.01 -13.73 -31.79
CA PHE A 381 16.37 -13.24 -31.48
C PHE A 381 16.88 -13.74 -30.12
N LEU A 382 17.28 -15.02 -30.06
CA LEU A 382 18.11 -15.58 -28.99
C LEU A 382 19.26 -16.39 -29.59
N ALA A 383 20.32 -15.69 -29.98
CA ALA A 383 21.65 -16.27 -30.08
C ALA A 383 22.71 -15.17 -29.86
N ASN A 384 23.70 -15.47 -29.03
CA ASN A 384 24.89 -14.66 -28.70
C ASN A 384 24.73 -13.57 -27.64
N ARG A 385 25.17 -13.88 -26.41
CA ARG A 385 26.34 -13.24 -25.78
C ARG A 385 26.64 -13.85 -24.40
N ARG A 386 27.62 -14.75 -24.36
CA ARG A 386 28.52 -14.94 -23.22
C ARG A 386 29.89 -14.40 -23.66
N LYS A 387 30.36 -13.34 -22.99
CA LYS A 387 31.75 -12.87 -22.83
C LYS A 387 31.78 -11.34 -22.82
N ALA A 388 32.00 -10.78 -21.64
CA ALA A 388 32.83 -9.60 -21.37
C ALA A 388 32.48 -9.09 -19.96
N ARG A 389 33.17 -9.64 -18.97
CA ARG A 389 33.38 -9.04 -17.65
C ARG A 389 34.89 -8.80 -17.63
N ASP A 390 35.32 -7.54 -17.56
CA ASP A 390 36.56 -7.07 -16.92
C ASP A 390 36.87 -5.60 -17.24
N SER A 391 37.53 -4.95 -16.27
CA SER A 391 37.93 -3.54 -16.11
C SER A 391 36.83 -2.61 -15.58
N GLY A 392 36.98 -1.84 -14.50
CA GLY A 392 38.11 -1.55 -13.61
C GLY A 392 37.94 -0.12 -13.07
N ASP A 393 37.85 0.01 -11.73
CA ASP A 393 38.09 1.17 -10.83
C ASP A 393 37.68 2.60 -11.21
N VAL A 394 36.94 3.30 -10.33
CA VAL A 394 37.32 4.61 -9.73
C VAL A 394 36.65 4.80 -8.36
N GLU A 395 37.47 5.24 -7.40
CA GLU A 395 37.26 5.49 -5.96
C GLU A 395 36.22 6.57 -5.60
N ALA A 396 35.59 6.42 -4.43
CA ALA A 396 34.76 7.42 -3.76
C ALA A 396 35.54 8.18 -2.66
N ARG A 397 35.31 9.49 -2.53
CA ARG A 397 35.60 10.27 -1.31
C ARG A 397 34.37 11.09 -0.89
N PRO A 398 34.16 11.32 0.43
CA PRO A 398 32.91 11.83 0.97
C PRO A 398 32.91 13.36 1.13
N SER A 399 31.75 14.00 0.95
CA SER A 399 31.51 15.38 1.34
C SER A 399 30.29 15.46 2.26
N SER A 400 30.55 15.81 3.50
CA SER A 400 29.59 16.12 4.57
C SER A 400 28.84 17.44 4.30
N GLU A 401 27.52 17.46 4.47
CA GLU A 401 26.71 18.67 4.65
C GLU A 401 25.99 18.68 6.01
N PRO A 402 25.64 19.87 6.57
CA PRO A 402 25.04 20.01 7.89
C PRO A 402 23.50 20.11 7.87
N SER A 403 22.90 19.59 8.94
CA SER A 403 21.48 19.30 9.19
C SER A 403 20.61 20.49 9.67
N GLY A 404 19.36 20.55 9.19
CA GLY A 404 18.19 21.23 9.80
C GLY A 404 16.97 20.27 9.89
N PRO A 405 15.93 20.54 10.71
CA PRO A 405 15.23 19.50 11.47
C PRO A 405 14.13 18.78 10.67
N HIS A 406 14.40 17.54 10.27
CA HIS A 406 13.40 16.56 9.86
C HIS A 406 12.76 15.92 11.10
N TYR A 407 11.43 15.96 11.23
CA TYR A 407 10.72 15.00 12.08
C TYR A 407 10.58 13.68 11.33
N GLN A 408 11.66 12.87 11.35
CA GLN A 408 11.61 11.47 10.98
C GLN A 408 10.87 10.69 12.08
N SER A 409 9.82 9.95 11.72
CA SER A 409 9.24 8.92 12.61
C SER A 409 10.30 7.84 12.84
N TYR A 410 11.02 7.94 13.95
CA TYR A 410 12.18 7.11 14.25
C TYR A 410 11.72 5.80 14.90
N SER A 411 11.47 4.76 14.09
CA SER A 411 11.37 3.40 14.61
C SER A 411 12.54 2.58 14.09
N GLN A 412 13.29 1.94 15.00
CA GLN A 412 14.49 1.18 14.63
C GLN A 412 14.11 -0.01 13.71
N PRO A 413 14.78 -0.17 12.57
CA PRO A 413 14.65 -1.34 11.71
C PRO A 413 14.78 -2.66 12.49
N PHE A 414 13.93 -3.63 12.20
CA PHE A 414 13.96 -4.96 12.84
C PHE A 414 13.25 -5.98 11.93
N ALA A 415 13.97 -7.01 11.50
CA ALA A 415 13.48 -8.02 10.57
C ALA A 415 12.49 -9.02 11.19
N GLY A 416 12.55 -9.22 12.50
CA GLY A 416 11.66 -10.13 13.23
C GLY A 416 10.28 -9.57 13.58
N ARG A 417 9.87 -8.40 13.06
CA ARG A 417 8.59 -7.76 13.41
C ARG A 417 7.37 -8.57 12.96
N LEU A 418 6.51 -8.96 13.89
CA LEU A 418 5.23 -9.60 13.58
C LEU A 418 4.27 -8.61 12.90
N GLY A 419 3.61 -9.05 11.82
CA GLY A 419 2.60 -8.27 11.11
C GLY A 419 2.99 -7.85 9.69
N ALA A 420 3.92 -8.56 9.04
CA ALA A 420 4.34 -8.31 7.66
C ALA A 420 4.87 -6.88 7.39
N ASN A 421 5.43 -6.21 8.41
CA ASN A 421 5.99 -4.86 8.33
C ASN A 421 7.45 -4.86 7.83
N GLN A 422 7.69 -5.43 6.65
CA GLN A 422 9.03 -5.49 6.03
C GLN A 422 9.52 -4.14 5.49
N ALA A 423 8.72 -3.09 5.59
CA ALA A 423 9.12 -1.71 5.31
C ALA A 423 10.25 -1.20 6.24
N TYR A 424 10.54 -1.92 7.33
CA TYR A 424 11.59 -1.63 8.30
C TYR A 424 12.74 -2.65 8.27
N VAL A 425 12.95 -3.30 7.12
CA VAL A 425 14.07 -4.22 6.86
C VAL A 425 15.09 -3.55 5.96
N VAL A 426 16.37 -3.67 6.31
CA VAL A 426 17.49 -3.10 5.56
C VAL A 426 18.09 -4.15 4.64
N GLU A 427 18.19 -3.87 3.34
CA GLU A 427 18.72 -4.80 2.32
C GLU A 427 20.26 -4.77 2.22
N GLY A 428 20.91 -3.73 2.77
CA GLY A 428 22.36 -3.52 2.74
C GLY A 428 22.89 -3.02 1.38
N GLY A 429 24.11 -2.46 1.36
CA GLY A 429 24.78 -1.98 0.14
C GLY A 429 24.98 -0.47 0.01
N THR A 430 24.60 0.30 1.03
CA THR A 430 25.01 1.71 1.20
C THR A 430 25.82 1.89 2.49
N SER A 431 26.65 2.93 2.58
CA SER A 431 27.46 3.19 3.78
C SER A 431 26.63 3.54 5.02
N GLU A 432 25.41 4.07 4.85
CA GLU A 432 24.46 4.31 5.95
C GLU A 432 23.86 3.01 6.48
N ASP A 433 23.52 2.08 5.58
CA ASP A 433 23.03 0.75 5.95
C ASP A 433 24.09 -0.04 6.73
N ASP A 434 25.36 0.02 6.32
CA ASP A 434 26.45 -0.68 7.02
C ASP A 434 26.66 -0.14 8.44
N HIS A 435 26.50 1.17 8.66
CA HIS A 435 26.55 1.77 10.00
C HIS A 435 25.35 1.34 10.86
N LEU A 436 24.14 1.31 10.29
CA LEU A 436 22.95 0.80 10.97
C LEU A 436 23.09 -0.69 11.33
N LEU A 437 23.53 -1.52 10.40
CA LEU A 437 23.72 -2.96 10.58
C LEU A 437 24.80 -3.29 11.62
N HIS A 438 25.80 -2.42 11.78
CA HIS A 438 26.80 -2.55 12.85
C HIS A 438 26.20 -2.35 14.26
N HIS A 439 25.13 -1.55 14.40
CA HIS A 439 24.47 -1.25 15.68
C HIS A 439 23.16 -2.03 15.90
N ALA A 440 22.54 -2.50 14.83
CA ALA A 440 21.31 -3.28 14.80
C ALA A 440 21.43 -4.36 13.71
N PRO A 441 22.19 -5.45 13.95
CA PRO A 441 22.41 -6.50 12.95
C PRO A 441 21.09 -7.18 12.55
N ASP A 442 20.11 -7.20 13.46
CA ASP A 442 18.78 -7.74 13.19
C ASP A 442 17.84 -6.79 12.43
N ALA A 443 18.36 -5.69 11.89
CA ALA A 443 17.67 -4.88 10.88
C ALA A 443 17.58 -5.62 9.53
N THR A 444 18.40 -6.64 9.29
CA THR A 444 18.38 -7.47 8.07
C THR A 444 18.14 -8.96 8.40
N PRO A 445 17.45 -9.73 7.54
CA PRO A 445 17.35 -11.18 7.68
C PRO A 445 18.64 -11.92 7.28
N HIS A 446 19.65 -11.22 6.76
CA HIS A 446 20.89 -11.79 6.23
C HIS A 446 22.03 -11.93 7.26
N MET A 447 21.72 -12.05 8.55
CA MET A 447 22.75 -12.16 9.59
C MET A 447 23.55 -13.47 9.48
N SER A 448 24.88 -13.34 9.49
CA SER A 448 25.77 -14.46 9.76
C SER A 448 25.61 -14.95 11.21
N PHE A 449 26.07 -16.16 11.49
CA PHE A 449 26.04 -16.70 12.86
C PHE A 449 26.80 -15.82 13.87
N TRP A 450 27.89 -15.18 13.43
CA TRP A 450 28.71 -14.33 14.30
C TRP A 450 28.06 -12.97 14.57
N GLU A 451 27.40 -12.39 13.57
CA GLU A 451 26.61 -11.15 13.73
C GLU A 451 25.38 -11.38 14.61
N LEU A 452 24.75 -12.55 14.50
CA LEU A 452 23.65 -12.96 15.37
C LEU A 452 24.06 -12.97 16.85
N MET A 453 25.29 -13.41 17.14
CA MET A 453 25.84 -13.54 18.49
C MET A 453 26.54 -12.27 18.99
N ASP A 454 26.58 -11.22 18.17
CA ASP A 454 27.24 -9.97 18.53
C ASP A 454 26.53 -9.26 19.68
N MET A 455 27.30 -8.93 20.73
CA MET A 455 26.79 -8.29 21.94
C MET A 455 26.84 -6.76 21.90
N ARG A 456 27.47 -6.15 20.89
CA ARG A 456 27.55 -4.68 20.78
C ARG A 456 26.17 -3.98 20.83
N PRO A 457 25.10 -4.50 20.18
CA PRO A 457 23.77 -3.90 20.23
C PRO A 457 23.18 -3.76 21.64
N ILE A 458 23.67 -4.49 22.66
CA ILE A 458 23.16 -4.36 24.03
C ILE A 458 23.37 -2.97 24.63
N LYS A 459 24.30 -2.18 24.09
CA LYS A 459 24.56 -0.80 24.51
C LYS A 459 23.62 0.20 23.83
N ASN A 460 22.84 -0.21 22.83
CA ASN A 460 21.91 0.65 22.11
C ASN A 460 20.68 0.96 22.97
N LEU A 461 20.47 2.23 23.31
CA LEU A 461 19.33 2.69 24.11
C LEU A 461 17.98 2.39 23.47
N ASP A 462 17.88 2.41 22.14
CA ASP A 462 16.60 2.16 21.47
C ASP A 462 16.18 0.70 21.58
N LEU A 463 17.14 -0.23 21.66
CA LEU A 463 16.86 -1.64 21.96
C LEU A 463 16.26 -1.80 23.36
N TRP A 464 16.77 -1.06 24.35
CA TRP A 464 16.19 -1.04 25.70
C TRP A 464 14.79 -0.42 25.73
N LYS A 465 14.55 0.66 24.98
CA LYS A 465 13.21 1.23 24.82
C LYS A 465 12.25 0.21 24.22
N ALA A 466 12.66 -0.48 23.15
CA ALA A 466 11.85 -1.52 22.51
C ALA A 466 11.57 -2.69 23.48
N ALA A 467 12.57 -3.12 24.26
CA ALA A 467 12.40 -4.16 25.28
C ALA A 467 11.46 -3.72 26.43
N LEU A 468 11.53 -2.45 26.86
CA LEU A 468 10.59 -1.90 27.85
C LEU A 468 9.15 -1.93 27.31
N ILE A 469 8.97 -1.54 26.05
CA ILE A 469 7.66 -1.57 25.38
C ILE A 469 7.16 -3.01 25.20
N GLU A 470 8.03 -3.98 24.87
CA GLU A 470 7.71 -5.41 24.92
C GLU A 470 7.22 -5.84 26.30
N GLY A 471 7.90 -5.42 27.37
CA GLY A 471 7.52 -5.74 28.75
C GLY A 471 6.16 -5.16 29.13
N ILE A 472 5.89 -3.90 28.78
CA ILE A 472 4.60 -3.23 29.03
C ILE A 472 3.48 -3.90 28.22
N GLY A 473 3.71 -4.14 26.93
CA GLY A 473 2.74 -4.82 26.08
C GLY A 473 2.46 -6.25 26.56
N THR A 474 3.49 -6.99 26.98
CA THR A 474 3.33 -8.32 27.58
C THR A 474 2.55 -8.26 28.89
N LEU A 475 2.81 -7.28 29.76
CA LEU A 475 2.05 -7.10 30.99
C LEU A 475 0.55 -6.91 30.70
N LEU A 476 0.22 -6.00 29.80
CA LEU A 476 -1.17 -5.69 29.47
C LEU A 476 -1.86 -6.88 28.79
N PHE A 477 -1.19 -7.51 27.82
CA PHE A 477 -1.68 -8.68 27.10
C PHE A 477 -1.86 -9.89 28.02
N VAL A 478 -0.87 -10.21 28.85
CA VAL A 478 -0.95 -11.34 29.80
C VAL A 478 -2.03 -11.08 30.84
N TYR A 479 -2.15 -9.85 31.37
CA TYR A 479 -3.19 -9.51 32.34
C TYR A 479 -4.59 -9.79 31.77
N ILE A 480 -4.89 -9.24 30.58
CA ILE A 480 -6.24 -9.37 30.01
C ILE A 480 -6.55 -10.81 29.57
N THR A 481 -5.57 -11.51 28.98
CA THR A 481 -5.78 -12.89 28.52
C THR A 481 -5.81 -13.92 29.65
N ILE A 482 -5.18 -13.63 30.79
CA ILE A 482 -5.40 -14.39 32.02
C ILE A 482 -6.78 -14.08 32.58
N TRP A 483 -7.13 -12.79 32.71
CA TRP A 483 -8.39 -12.35 33.32
C TRP A 483 -9.62 -12.93 32.65
N VAL A 484 -9.65 -12.96 31.31
CA VAL A 484 -10.76 -13.54 30.55
C VAL A 484 -10.86 -15.06 30.70
N ASN A 485 -9.75 -15.73 31.03
CA ASN A 485 -9.67 -17.20 31.12
C ASN A 485 -9.52 -17.72 32.57
N ILE A 486 -9.71 -16.85 33.56
CA ILE A 486 -9.57 -17.20 34.97
C ILE A 486 -10.78 -18.01 35.44
N SER A 487 -10.53 -19.05 36.23
CA SER A 487 -11.58 -19.84 36.86
C SER A 487 -11.11 -20.42 38.19
N PRO A 488 -12.02 -20.84 39.08
CA PRO A 488 -11.64 -21.50 40.32
C PRO A 488 -10.76 -22.74 40.07
N ASP A 489 -9.78 -22.97 40.94
CA ASP A 489 -8.85 -24.11 40.87
C ASP A 489 -9.53 -25.43 41.31
N ILE A 490 -10.51 -25.87 40.51
CA ILE A 490 -11.30 -27.08 40.75
C ILE A 490 -11.39 -27.87 39.44
N ALA A 491 -11.26 -29.19 39.50
CA ALA A 491 -11.42 -30.04 38.32
C ALA A 491 -12.82 -29.89 37.71
N PRO A 492 -12.93 -29.66 36.38
CA PRO A 492 -14.23 -29.56 35.72
C PRO A 492 -14.90 -30.94 35.65
N ALA A 493 -16.23 -30.95 35.49
CA ALA A 493 -17.01 -32.19 35.34
C ALA A 493 -16.47 -33.06 34.20
N ALA A 494 -16.50 -34.39 34.39
CA ALA A 494 -16.05 -35.34 33.39
C ALA A 494 -17.01 -35.35 32.16
N PRO A 495 -16.50 -35.61 30.94
CA PRO A 495 -17.31 -35.70 29.73
C PRO A 495 -18.39 -36.79 29.84
N THR A 496 -19.59 -36.55 29.30
CA THR A 496 -20.62 -37.59 29.19
C THR A 496 -20.44 -38.43 27.92
N GLN A 497 -20.99 -39.64 27.91
CA GLN A 497 -20.97 -40.50 26.72
C GLN A 497 -21.75 -39.93 25.53
N ARG A 498 -22.71 -39.01 25.77
CA ARG A 498 -23.63 -38.52 24.73
C ARG A 498 -23.05 -37.36 23.93
N PHE A 499 -22.36 -36.44 24.58
CA PHE A 499 -21.83 -35.22 23.96
C PHE A 499 -20.29 -35.15 24.00
N GLY A 500 -19.63 -36.12 24.64
CA GLY A 500 -18.17 -36.21 24.70
C GLY A 500 -17.56 -34.91 25.25
N SER A 501 -16.45 -34.47 24.65
CA SER A 501 -15.74 -33.26 25.08
C SER A 501 -16.55 -31.96 24.94
N PHE A 502 -17.63 -31.95 24.16
CA PHE A 502 -18.49 -30.77 23.97
C PHE A 502 -19.48 -30.54 25.12
N ASP A 503 -19.65 -31.51 26.02
CA ASP A 503 -20.55 -31.39 27.18
C ASP A 503 -19.93 -30.63 28.37
N ASN A 504 -18.67 -30.21 28.24
CA ASN A 504 -17.92 -29.74 29.39
C ASN A 504 -18.03 -28.22 29.56
N ALA A 505 -18.20 -27.73 30.80
CA ALA A 505 -17.94 -26.32 31.13
C ALA A 505 -16.50 -25.89 30.73
N ALA A 506 -15.58 -26.86 30.65
CA ALA A 506 -14.24 -26.71 30.11
C ALA A 506 -14.17 -26.56 28.58
N PHE A 507 -15.27 -26.63 27.83
CA PHE A 507 -15.33 -26.30 26.40
C PHE A 507 -15.60 -24.81 26.17
N LEU A 508 -16.54 -24.23 26.92
CA LEU A 508 -16.95 -22.83 26.73
C LEU A 508 -15.83 -21.84 27.10
N GLY A 509 -15.10 -22.11 28.18
CA GLY A 509 -13.96 -21.29 28.61
C GLY A 509 -12.92 -21.14 27.50
N PRO A 510 -12.39 -22.23 26.93
CA PRO A 510 -11.46 -22.14 25.81
C PRO A 510 -12.00 -21.63 24.49
N LEU A 511 -13.30 -21.80 24.20
CA LEU A 511 -13.92 -21.15 23.03
C LEU A 511 -13.84 -19.63 23.17
N ILE A 512 -14.27 -19.10 24.31
CA ILE A 512 -14.19 -17.67 24.64
C ILE A 512 -12.71 -17.23 24.67
N GLY A 513 -11.85 -18.04 25.28
CA GLY A 513 -10.40 -17.81 25.33
C GLY A 513 -9.74 -17.72 23.97
N GLY A 514 -10.07 -18.64 23.05
CA GLY A 514 -9.55 -18.64 21.68
C GLY A 514 -10.03 -17.43 20.86
N MET A 515 -11.32 -17.10 20.94
CA MET A 515 -11.88 -15.93 20.26
C MET A 515 -11.31 -14.61 20.78
N THR A 516 -11.16 -14.49 22.10
CA THR A 516 -10.62 -13.27 22.71
C THR A 516 -9.11 -13.15 22.49
N ASN A 517 -8.35 -14.25 22.56
CA ASN A 517 -6.93 -14.24 22.20
C ASN A 517 -6.71 -13.79 20.76
N LEU A 518 -7.53 -14.25 19.80
CA LEU A 518 -7.48 -13.81 18.41
C LEU A 518 -7.59 -12.28 18.30
N ILE A 519 -8.62 -11.72 18.94
CA ILE A 519 -8.90 -10.28 18.88
C ILE A 519 -7.78 -9.49 19.56
N PHE A 520 -7.43 -9.85 20.79
CA PHE A 520 -6.42 -9.12 21.54
C PHE A 520 -5.05 -9.19 20.87
N ILE A 521 -4.56 -10.37 20.48
CA ILE A 521 -3.23 -10.43 19.86
C ILE A 521 -3.18 -9.65 18.53
N THR A 522 -4.28 -9.64 17.76
CA THR A 522 -4.39 -8.80 16.55
C THR A 522 -4.22 -7.31 16.90
N LEU A 523 -4.99 -6.81 17.87
CA LEU A 523 -4.96 -5.41 18.28
C LEU A 523 -3.60 -5.01 18.88
N PHE A 524 -3.01 -5.88 19.70
CA PHE A 524 -1.71 -5.66 20.31
C PHE A 524 -0.59 -5.64 19.25
N ILE A 525 -0.59 -6.57 18.30
CA ILE A 525 0.40 -6.55 17.20
C ILE A 525 0.25 -5.26 16.37
N THR A 526 -0.97 -4.86 16.02
CA THR A 526 -1.20 -3.61 15.27
C THR A 526 -0.74 -2.37 16.05
N SER A 527 -0.97 -2.34 17.37
CA SER A 527 -0.70 -1.16 18.19
C SER A 527 0.77 -0.98 18.55
N PHE A 528 1.49 -2.08 18.78
CA PHE A 528 2.87 -2.06 19.27
C PHE A 528 3.91 -2.50 18.22
N GLY A 529 3.46 -3.10 17.12
CA GLY A 529 4.33 -3.69 16.10
C GLY A 529 5.27 -2.67 15.44
N ALA A 530 4.85 -1.41 15.35
CA ALA A 530 5.67 -0.30 14.85
C ALA A 530 6.82 0.08 15.79
N ILE A 531 6.73 -0.22 17.09
CA ILE A 531 7.71 0.20 18.10
C ILE A 531 8.66 -0.94 18.46
N SER A 532 8.12 -2.09 18.86
CA SER A 532 8.92 -3.22 19.36
C SER A 532 8.93 -4.45 18.45
N GLY A 533 8.04 -4.50 17.45
CA GLY A 533 7.78 -5.72 16.67
C GLY A 533 6.79 -6.68 17.31
N ALA A 534 6.24 -6.32 18.48
CA ALA A 534 5.10 -6.94 19.14
C ALA A 534 5.16 -8.47 19.28
N HIS A 535 6.28 -8.98 19.83
CA HIS A 535 6.43 -10.41 20.08
C HIS A 535 5.53 -10.90 21.22
N PHE A 536 5.57 -10.20 22.36
CA PHE A 536 4.81 -10.47 23.58
C PHE A 536 4.86 -11.91 24.09
N ASN A 537 5.85 -12.67 23.62
CA ASN A 537 5.87 -14.11 23.76
C ASN A 537 7.32 -14.62 23.60
N PRO A 538 7.90 -15.22 24.65
CA PRO A 538 9.21 -15.86 24.57
C PRO A 538 9.32 -16.91 23.47
N LEU A 539 8.24 -17.65 23.16
CA LEU A 539 8.19 -18.62 22.06
C LEU A 539 8.50 -17.95 20.72
N ILE A 540 7.88 -16.79 20.41
CA ILE A 540 8.12 -16.10 19.14
C ILE A 540 9.51 -15.44 19.12
N THR A 541 9.94 -14.85 20.23
CA THR A 541 11.28 -14.25 20.33
C THR A 541 12.38 -15.30 20.15
N PHE A 542 12.22 -16.49 20.74
CA PHE A 542 13.20 -17.56 20.57
C PHE A 542 13.15 -18.15 19.16
N ALA A 543 11.96 -18.32 18.57
CA ALA A 543 11.82 -18.78 17.20
C ALA A 543 12.44 -17.81 16.18
N THR A 544 12.28 -16.49 16.37
CA THR A 544 12.88 -15.47 15.48
C THR A 544 14.40 -15.47 15.61
N PHE A 545 14.96 -15.72 16.80
CA PHE A 545 16.40 -15.94 16.98
C PHE A 545 16.88 -17.19 16.23
N CYS A 546 16.20 -18.34 16.41
CA CYS A 546 16.53 -19.58 15.69
C CYS A 546 16.40 -19.44 14.17
N ALA A 547 15.49 -18.58 13.69
CA ALA A 547 15.32 -18.24 12.29
C ALA A 547 16.27 -17.12 11.78
N ARG A 548 17.20 -16.61 12.62
CA ARG A 548 18.12 -15.50 12.27
C ARG A 548 17.43 -14.18 11.90
N LEU A 549 16.32 -13.89 12.55
CA LEU A 549 15.58 -12.63 12.42
C LEU A 549 15.70 -11.74 13.67
N CYS A 550 16.31 -12.24 14.75
CA CYS A 550 16.48 -11.55 16.03
C CYS A 550 17.88 -11.80 16.57
N SER A 551 18.59 -10.75 16.97
CA SER A 551 19.95 -10.84 17.53
C SER A 551 19.95 -11.40 18.96
N LEU A 552 21.08 -11.94 19.42
CA LEU A 552 21.23 -12.45 20.78
C LEU A 552 20.94 -11.38 21.86
N PRO A 553 21.41 -10.12 21.74
CA PRO A 553 21.06 -9.07 22.71
C PRO A 553 19.54 -8.80 22.77
N ARG A 554 18.88 -8.73 21.61
CA ARG A 554 17.42 -8.53 21.56
C ARG A 554 16.70 -9.71 22.19
N LEU A 555 17.11 -10.94 21.89
CA LEU A 555 16.55 -12.15 22.51
C LEU A 555 16.60 -12.05 24.04
N ILE A 556 17.79 -11.77 24.60
CA ILE A 556 17.98 -11.69 26.06
C ILE A 556 17.07 -10.62 26.67
N LEU A 557 17.05 -9.42 26.09
CA LEU A 557 16.28 -8.30 26.62
C LEU A 557 14.77 -8.50 26.49
N TYR A 558 14.31 -8.98 25.33
CA TYR A 558 12.88 -9.24 25.09
C TYR A 558 12.37 -10.34 25.99
N VAL A 559 13.07 -11.48 26.10
CA VAL A 559 12.64 -12.58 26.97
C VAL A 559 12.64 -12.14 28.44
N ALA A 560 13.65 -11.41 28.90
CA ALA A 560 13.68 -10.90 30.26
C ALA A 560 12.52 -9.92 30.54
N ALA A 561 12.25 -8.98 29.62
CA ALA A 561 11.15 -8.02 29.74
C ALA A 561 9.78 -8.70 29.68
N GLN A 562 9.59 -9.68 28.79
CA GLN A 562 8.37 -10.48 28.65
C GLN A 562 8.09 -11.30 29.92
N ILE A 563 9.11 -11.96 30.49
CA ILE A 563 8.98 -12.70 31.76
C ILE A 563 8.62 -11.74 32.90
N GLY A 564 9.31 -10.59 32.99
CA GLY A 564 9.03 -9.58 34.03
C GLY A 564 7.62 -9.01 33.92
N GLY A 565 7.19 -8.64 32.71
CA GLY A 565 5.85 -8.14 32.42
C GLY A 565 4.77 -9.18 32.73
N GLY A 566 4.97 -10.44 32.32
CA GLY A 566 4.07 -11.54 32.61
C GLY A 566 3.95 -11.84 34.11
N ALA A 567 5.07 -11.87 34.83
CA ALA A 567 5.07 -12.06 36.29
C ALA A 567 4.31 -10.95 37.02
N LEU A 568 4.54 -9.68 36.65
CA LEU A 568 3.83 -8.54 37.22
C LEU A 568 2.33 -8.57 36.88
N ALA A 569 1.96 -8.96 35.65
CA ALA A 569 0.56 -9.20 35.29
C ALA A 569 -0.10 -10.27 36.17
N GLY A 570 0.62 -11.36 36.46
CA GLY A 570 0.18 -12.40 37.39
C GLY A 570 -0.10 -11.88 38.81
N LEU A 571 0.79 -11.03 39.33
CA LEU A 571 0.60 -10.38 40.63
C LEU A 571 -0.62 -9.44 40.63
N LEU A 572 -0.83 -8.70 39.54
CA LEU A 572 -2.01 -7.84 39.38
C LEU A 572 -3.29 -8.66 39.30
N VAL A 573 -3.32 -9.75 38.54
CA VAL A 573 -4.46 -10.67 38.49
C VAL A 573 -4.78 -11.23 39.87
N ARG A 574 -3.76 -11.66 40.62
CA ARG A 574 -3.95 -12.15 41.99
C ARG A 574 -4.59 -11.10 42.89
N ALA A 575 -4.15 -9.85 42.77
CA ALA A 575 -4.73 -8.73 43.51
C ALA A 575 -6.20 -8.50 43.10
N SER A 576 -6.49 -8.54 41.79
CA SER A 576 -7.84 -8.36 41.24
C SER A 576 -8.79 -9.53 41.59
N TRP A 577 -8.28 -10.75 41.68
CA TRP A 577 -9.06 -11.95 42.03
C TRP A 577 -9.30 -12.09 43.53
N GLY A 578 -8.45 -11.47 44.36
CA GLY A 578 -8.53 -11.54 45.83
C GLY A 578 -7.96 -12.83 46.42
N GLY A 579 -7.19 -13.62 45.66
CA GLY A 579 -6.66 -14.89 46.13
C GLY A 579 -5.73 -15.58 45.13
N ARG A 580 -5.15 -16.71 45.52
CA ARG A 580 -4.27 -17.55 44.67
C ARG A 580 -4.98 -18.78 44.09
N ASP A 581 -6.20 -19.06 44.54
CA ASP A 581 -6.92 -20.30 44.23
C ASP A 581 -7.68 -20.14 42.91
N PHE A 582 -6.92 -20.01 41.84
CA PHE A 582 -7.43 -19.93 40.48
C PHE A 582 -6.51 -20.67 39.51
N LYS A 583 -7.13 -21.11 38.42
CA LYS A 583 -6.47 -21.69 37.25
C LYS A 583 -6.80 -20.85 36.02
N VAL A 584 -5.94 -20.95 35.01
CA VAL A 584 -6.04 -20.14 33.79
C VAL A 584 -5.95 -21.02 32.56
N GLY A 585 -6.96 -21.01 31.70
CA GLY A 585 -6.97 -21.79 30.45
C GLY A 585 -5.65 -21.68 29.69
N GLY A 586 -5.11 -22.81 29.21
CA GLY A 586 -3.79 -22.93 28.59
C GLY A 586 -2.62 -23.14 29.56
N CYS A 587 -2.78 -22.78 30.85
CA CYS A 587 -1.68 -22.77 31.82
C CYS A 587 -2.08 -23.50 33.12
N TRP A 588 -2.74 -24.65 32.99
CA TRP A 588 -3.05 -25.55 34.10
C TRP A 588 -3.09 -27.01 33.66
N LEU A 589 -2.77 -27.91 34.60
CA LEU A 589 -2.79 -29.37 34.42
C LEU A 589 -3.14 -30.03 35.76
N PHE A 590 -4.15 -30.90 35.75
CA PHE A 590 -4.42 -31.79 36.89
C PHE A 590 -3.61 -33.08 36.69
N THR A 591 -2.48 -33.17 37.40
CA THR A 591 -1.52 -34.29 37.29
C THR A 591 -2.10 -35.62 37.75
N ASP A 592 -3.17 -35.59 38.55
CA ASP A 592 -3.90 -36.79 38.99
C ASP A 592 -4.75 -37.41 37.87
N ILE A 593 -5.03 -36.63 36.82
CA ILE A 593 -5.85 -37.05 35.67
C ILE A 593 -4.98 -37.33 34.45
N VAL A 594 -4.01 -36.46 34.15
CA VAL A 594 -3.16 -36.57 32.96
C VAL A 594 -1.69 -36.47 33.33
N PRO A 595 -0.84 -37.44 32.90
CA PRO A 595 0.57 -37.39 33.21
C PRO A 595 1.27 -36.28 32.40
N PRO A 596 2.23 -35.54 33.00
CA PRO A 596 2.92 -34.42 32.35
C PRO A 596 3.58 -34.76 31.01
N LYS A 597 4.03 -36.00 30.81
CA LYS A 597 4.65 -36.47 29.56
C LYS A 597 3.71 -36.41 28.34
N GLU A 598 2.41 -36.62 28.53
CA GLU A 598 1.43 -36.52 27.43
C GLU A 598 1.27 -35.06 27.01
N ILE A 599 1.26 -34.17 28.00
CA ILE A 599 1.12 -32.72 27.79
C ILE A 599 2.34 -32.13 27.10
N PHE A 600 3.54 -32.61 27.43
CA PHE A 600 4.76 -32.21 26.73
C PHE A 600 4.65 -32.39 25.21
N VAL A 601 4.09 -33.52 24.75
CA VAL A 601 3.90 -33.77 23.31
C VAL A 601 2.87 -32.82 22.70
N VAL A 602 1.76 -32.58 23.41
CA VAL A 602 0.72 -31.64 22.94
C VAL A 602 1.29 -30.23 22.81
N GLU A 603 2.00 -29.74 23.83
CA GLU A 603 2.63 -28.42 23.81
C GLU A 603 3.64 -28.32 22.66
N LEU A 604 4.53 -29.31 22.51
CA LEU A 604 5.54 -29.32 21.46
C LEU A 604 4.94 -29.26 20.06
N VAL A 605 3.93 -30.08 19.78
CA VAL A 605 3.28 -30.14 18.45
C VAL A 605 2.48 -28.86 18.19
N SER A 606 1.70 -28.39 19.17
CA SER A 606 0.93 -27.16 19.03
C SER A 606 1.82 -25.93 18.87
N ALA A 607 2.92 -25.84 19.61
CA ALA A 607 3.92 -24.78 19.45
C ALA A 607 4.57 -24.83 18.06
N THR A 608 4.96 -26.02 17.60
CA THR A 608 5.54 -26.19 16.24
C THR A 608 4.55 -25.74 15.17
N LEU A 609 3.29 -26.18 15.24
CA LEU A 609 2.24 -25.76 14.30
C LEU A 609 2.01 -24.25 14.34
N LEU A 610 1.91 -23.67 15.54
CA LEU A 610 1.74 -22.23 15.70
C LEU A 610 2.89 -21.46 15.06
N LEU A 611 4.14 -21.89 15.25
CA LEU A 611 5.30 -21.22 14.65
C LEU A 611 5.22 -21.22 13.11
N PHE A 612 4.91 -22.35 12.48
CA PHE A 612 4.76 -22.41 11.02
C PHE A 612 3.63 -21.52 10.51
N LEU A 613 2.49 -21.50 11.20
CA LEU A 613 1.36 -20.64 10.84
C LEU A 613 1.69 -19.16 11.04
N ALA A 614 2.16 -18.79 12.23
CA ALA A 614 2.44 -17.40 12.60
C ALA A 614 3.59 -16.81 11.78
N PHE A 615 4.66 -17.57 11.52
CA PHE A 615 5.70 -17.09 10.62
C PHE A 615 5.21 -17.05 9.18
N GLY A 616 4.51 -18.09 8.71
CA GLY A 616 3.96 -18.13 7.37
C GLY A 616 3.09 -16.91 7.04
N VAL A 617 2.20 -16.52 7.95
CA VAL A 617 1.28 -15.39 7.70
C VAL A 617 1.80 -14.03 8.18
N GLY A 618 2.74 -14.02 9.13
CA GLY A 618 3.14 -12.82 9.86
C GLY A 618 4.58 -12.36 9.67
N LEU A 619 5.49 -13.24 9.22
CA LEU A 619 6.93 -12.98 9.09
C LEU A 619 7.53 -13.39 7.75
N ASP A 620 6.87 -14.25 6.96
CA ASP A 620 7.37 -14.70 5.67
C ASP A 620 7.23 -13.60 4.60
N PRO A 621 8.35 -13.07 4.04
CA PRO A 621 8.35 -12.10 2.94
C PRO A 621 7.47 -12.49 1.75
N ARG A 622 7.36 -13.79 1.46
CA ARG A 622 6.62 -14.31 0.31
C ARG A 622 5.12 -14.09 0.49
N GLN A 623 4.64 -14.25 1.72
CA GLN A 623 3.24 -14.07 2.08
C GLN A 623 2.89 -12.60 2.36
N ALA A 624 3.86 -11.77 2.74
CA ALA A 624 3.66 -10.32 2.85
C ALA A 624 3.12 -9.69 1.55
N LYS A 625 3.48 -10.23 0.37
CA LYS A 625 2.95 -9.78 -0.94
C LYS A 625 1.48 -10.12 -1.17
N ILE A 626 0.97 -11.16 -0.50
CA ILE A 626 -0.39 -11.68 -0.68
C ILE A 626 -1.33 -11.12 0.41
N ILE A 627 -0.88 -11.17 1.66
CA ILE A 627 -1.64 -10.77 2.84
C ILE A 627 -1.52 -9.26 3.09
N GLY A 628 -0.35 -8.67 2.84
CA GLY A 628 -0.07 -7.25 3.11
C GLY A 628 0.14 -6.94 4.61
N PRO A 629 0.73 -5.77 4.93
CA PRO A 629 1.05 -5.38 6.32
C PRO A 629 -0.19 -5.13 7.19
N ALA A 630 -1.33 -4.79 6.59
CA ALA A 630 -2.57 -4.53 7.33
C ALA A 630 -3.25 -5.81 7.84
N LEU A 631 -3.19 -6.92 7.10
CA LEU A 631 -3.85 -8.18 7.46
C LEU A 631 -2.93 -9.17 8.20
N GLY A 632 -1.61 -8.98 8.15
CA GLY A 632 -0.64 -9.82 8.87
C GLY A 632 -0.96 -10.00 10.37
N PRO A 633 -1.18 -8.92 11.14
CA PRO A 633 -1.57 -9.00 12.55
C PRO A 633 -2.84 -9.84 12.79
N PHE A 634 -3.85 -9.68 11.93
CA PHE A 634 -5.11 -10.42 12.03
C PHE A 634 -4.91 -11.92 11.74
N MET A 635 -4.10 -12.27 10.75
CA MET A 635 -3.80 -13.67 10.43
C MET A 635 -2.97 -14.37 11.52
N VAL A 636 -2.03 -13.64 12.14
CA VAL A 636 -1.32 -14.15 13.34
C VAL A 636 -2.32 -14.40 14.47
N GLY A 637 -3.26 -13.48 14.69
CA GLY A 637 -4.30 -13.67 15.69
C GLY A 637 -5.22 -14.83 15.42
N LEU A 638 -5.62 -15.02 14.15
CA LEU A 638 -6.39 -16.19 13.73
C LEU A 638 -5.64 -17.49 14.04
N SER A 639 -4.33 -17.53 13.75
CA SER A 639 -3.48 -18.69 14.02
C SER A 639 -3.43 -19.03 15.52
N VAL A 640 -3.15 -18.04 16.38
CA VAL A 640 -3.11 -18.23 17.85
C VAL A 640 -4.49 -18.63 18.38
N GLY A 641 -5.56 -17.99 17.93
CA GLY A 641 -6.92 -18.25 18.38
C GLY A 641 -7.38 -19.67 18.04
N THR A 642 -7.13 -20.10 16.80
CA THR A 642 -7.45 -21.47 16.36
C THR A 642 -6.64 -22.51 17.13
N MET A 643 -5.35 -22.28 17.39
CA MET A 643 -4.52 -23.23 18.17
C MET A 643 -4.88 -23.28 19.65
N SER A 644 -5.19 -22.12 20.24
CA SER A 644 -5.68 -22.03 21.62
C SER A 644 -6.99 -22.81 21.77
N PHE A 645 -7.91 -22.67 20.82
CA PHE A 645 -9.15 -23.42 20.83
C PHE A 645 -8.93 -24.92 20.61
N ALA A 646 -8.25 -25.31 19.53
CA ALA A 646 -8.10 -26.70 19.12
C ALA A 646 -7.39 -27.58 20.17
N SER A 647 -6.45 -27.01 20.92
CA SER A 647 -5.71 -27.75 21.95
C SER A 647 -6.46 -27.91 23.27
N ALA A 648 -7.43 -27.04 23.56
CA ALA A 648 -7.98 -26.89 24.91
C ALA A 648 -9.06 -27.90 25.31
N PHE A 649 -9.69 -28.57 24.35
CA PHE A 649 -10.61 -29.68 24.62
C PHE A 649 -10.05 -31.03 24.13
N ALA A 650 -8.79 -31.07 23.71
CA ALA A 650 -8.13 -32.26 23.20
C ALA A 650 -7.89 -33.33 24.28
N ARG A 651 -7.72 -32.91 25.55
CA ARG A 651 -7.46 -33.82 26.68
C ARG A 651 -8.15 -33.35 27.96
N TYR A 652 -9.08 -34.16 28.48
CA TYR A 652 -9.70 -33.91 29.79
C TYR A 652 -8.64 -33.88 30.89
N GLY A 653 -8.70 -32.89 31.79
CA GLY A 653 -7.68 -32.68 32.84
C GLY A 653 -6.51 -31.78 32.41
N TYR A 654 -6.56 -31.24 31.20
CA TYR A 654 -5.61 -30.26 30.69
C TYR A 654 -6.31 -28.98 30.20
N GLY A 655 -5.70 -27.83 30.42
CA GLY A 655 -6.26 -26.53 30.05
C GLY A 655 -6.08 -26.13 28.59
N GLY A 656 -5.41 -26.95 27.77
CA GLY A 656 -4.97 -26.59 26.42
C GLY A 656 -3.53 -26.12 26.37
N ALA A 657 -3.01 -26.01 25.15
CA ALA A 657 -1.63 -25.60 24.93
C ALA A 657 -1.42 -24.16 25.40
N GLY A 658 -0.33 -23.93 26.13
CA GLY A 658 0.00 -22.62 26.70
C GLY A 658 0.43 -21.64 25.63
N LEU A 659 1.31 -22.09 24.73
CA LEU A 659 1.79 -21.38 23.53
C LEU A 659 2.41 -19.99 23.79
N ASN A 660 2.55 -19.60 25.05
CA ASN A 660 3.20 -18.39 25.51
C ASN A 660 3.79 -18.61 26.91
N PRO A 661 5.12 -18.82 27.02
CA PRO A 661 5.78 -19.07 28.29
C PRO A 661 5.64 -17.93 29.30
N ALA A 662 5.62 -16.66 28.84
CA ALA A 662 5.43 -15.51 29.71
C ALA A 662 4.01 -15.44 30.29
N ARG A 663 3.00 -15.83 29.50
CA ARG A 663 1.62 -15.94 29.97
C ARG A 663 1.47 -17.01 31.04
N CYS A 664 2.02 -18.20 30.82
CA CYS A 664 1.95 -19.27 31.82
C CYS A 664 2.79 -18.98 33.05
N MET A 665 3.97 -18.36 32.89
CA MET A 665 4.74 -17.84 34.02
C MET A 665 3.91 -16.84 34.85
N GLY A 666 3.21 -15.90 34.20
CA GLY A 666 2.31 -14.97 34.88
C GLY A 666 1.19 -15.67 35.65
N ALA A 667 0.54 -16.67 35.05
CA ALA A 667 -0.47 -17.47 35.72
C ALA A 667 0.10 -18.15 36.98
N PHE A 668 1.27 -18.80 36.87
CA PHE A 668 1.93 -19.50 37.99
C PHE A 668 2.39 -18.56 39.11
N VAL A 669 2.87 -17.36 38.76
CA VAL A 669 3.26 -16.33 39.75
C VAL A 669 2.02 -15.80 40.49
N GLY A 670 0.91 -15.61 39.78
CA GLY A 670 -0.35 -15.15 40.36
C GLY A 670 -1.02 -16.20 41.25
N SER A 671 -0.98 -17.47 40.84
CA SER A 671 -1.55 -18.60 41.60
C SER A 671 -0.47 -19.36 42.38
N ARG A 672 -0.05 -20.52 41.86
CA ARG A 672 0.91 -21.45 42.44
C ARG A 672 1.86 -21.95 41.36
N PHE A 673 3.12 -22.13 41.72
CA PHE A 673 4.16 -22.57 40.80
C PHE A 673 4.18 -24.11 40.72
N PRO A 674 3.81 -24.72 39.57
CA PRO A 674 3.72 -26.17 39.48
C PRO A 674 5.08 -26.80 39.17
N SER A 675 5.31 -28.05 39.59
CA SER A 675 6.54 -28.80 39.29
C SER A 675 6.72 -29.13 37.79
N TRP A 676 5.63 -29.10 37.02
CA TRP A 676 5.62 -29.38 35.57
C TRP A 676 5.79 -28.13 34.71
N HIS A 677 6.02 -26.94 35.31
CA HIS A 677 6.16 -25.66 34.59
C HIS A 677 7.21 -25.68 33.49
N TRP A 678 8.22 -26.56 33.60
CA TRP A 678 9.31 -26.71 32.64
C TRP A 678 8.82 -27.09 31.24
N ILE A 679 7.63 -27.71 31.12
CA ILE A 679 7.06 -28.12 29.83
C ILE A 679 6.96 -26.94 28.87
N HIS A 680 6.43 -25.81 29.33
CA HIS A 680 6.26 -24.60 28.49
C HIS A 680 7.58 -23.96 28.09
N TRP A 681 8.71 -24.35 28.68
CA TRP A 681 10.03 -23.84 28.29
C TRP A 681 10.76 -24.82 27.37
N VAL A 682 10.75 -26.10 27.73
CA VAL A 682 11.48 -27.14 27.01
C VAL A 682 10.76 -27.51 25.71
N ALA A 683 9.44 -27.66 25.73
CA ALA A 683 8.67 -27.99 24.52
C ALA A 683 8.77 -26.85 23.50
N ASP A 684 8.53 -25.62 23.93
CA ASP A 684 8.63 -24.41 23.11
C ASP A 684 10.04 -24.19 22.56
N GLY A 685 11.08 -24.41 23.38
CA GLY A 685 12.47 -24.34 22.95
C GLY A 685 12.80 -25.36 21.85
N ILE A 686 12.33 -26.61 21.99
CA ILE A 686 12.52 -27.63 20.96
C ILE A 686 11.73 -27.27 19.69
N ALA A 687 10.50 -26.77 19.82
CA ALA A 687 9.70 -26.30 18.68
C ALA A 687 10.42 -25.20 17.89
N CYS A 688 11.03 -24.23 18.58
CA CYS A 688 11.81 -23.17 17.96
C CYS A 688 13.03 -23.68 17.20
N ILE A 689 13.73 -24.68 17.75
CA ILE A 689 14.88 -25.32 17.10
C ILE A 689 14.42 -26.05 15.84
N ILE A 690 13.35 -26.86 15.91
CA ILE A 690 12.79 -27.57 14.75
C ILE A 690 12.41 -26.57 13.66
N HIS A 691 11.66 -25.54 14.02
CA HIS A 691 11.24 -24.48 13.11
C HIS A 691 12.43 -23.74 12.49
N GLY A 692 13.42 -23.35 13.31
CA GLY A 692 14.63 -22.66 12.86
C GLY A 692 15.48 -23.49 11.90
N VAL A 693 15.61 -24.81 12.14
CA VAL A 693 16.28 -25.73 11.21
C VAL A 693 15.57 -25.76 9.86
N CYS A 694 14.24 -25.83 9.85
CA CYS A 694 13.47 -25.76 8.59
C CYS A 694 13.66 -24.42 7.87
N TYR A 695 13.65 -23.30 8.60
CA TYR A 695 13.90 -21.97 8.04
C TYR A 695 15.32 -21.80 7.53
N TYR A 696 16.30 -22.48 8.13
CA TYR A 696 17.67 -22.45 7.65
C TYR A 696 17.84 -23.19 6.32
N PHE A 697 17.18 -24.35 6.16
CA PHE A 697 17.23 -25.11 4.90
C PHE A 697 16.33 -24.55 3.80
N ILE A 698 15.24 -23.88 4.19
CA ILE A 698 14.26 -23.28 3.28
C ILE A 698 14.07 -21.81 3.68
N PRO A 699 15.11 -20.96 3.56
CA PRO A 699 15.01 -19.57 3.94
C PRO A 699 13.97 -18.88 3.04
N PRO A 700 13.05 -18.09 3.60
CA PRO A 700 12.08 -17.36 2.80
C PRO A 700 12.69 -16.15 2.09
N TRP A 701 13.95 -15.80 2.41
CA TRP A 701 14.78 -14.84 1.68
C TRP A 701 15.80 -15.57 0.81
N THR A 702 16.09 -15.01 -0.36
CA THR A 702 17.17 -15.49 -1.22
C THR A 702 18.44 -14.72 -0.91
N GLU A 703 19.51 -15.41 -0.48
CA GLU A 703 20.85 -14.80 -0.45
C GLU A 703 21.21 -14.35 -1.86
N VAL A 704 21.40 -13.05 -2.06
CA VAL A 704 22.10 -12.54 -3.23
C VAL A 704 23.57 -12.91 -3.04
N ARG A 705 23.94 -14.15 -3.37
CA ARG A 705 25.35 -14.53 -3.50
C ARG A 705 25.96 -13.59 -4.55
N GLN A 706 26.89 -12.75 -4.09
CA GLN A 706 27.73 -11.86 -4.90
C GLN A 706 28.54 -12.65 -5.93
#